data_AF-A0A833N6J6-F1
#
_entry.id   AF-A0A833N6J6-F1
#
_cell.length_a   1.000
_cell.length_b   1.000
_cell.length_c   1.000
_cell.angle_alpha   90.00
_cell.angle_beta   90.00
_cell.angle_gamma   90.00
#
_symmetry.space_group_name_H-M   'P 1'
#
loop_
_entity.id
_entity.type
_entity.pdbx_description
1 polymer ?
#
loop_
_entity_poly.entity_id
_entity_poly.type
_entity_poly.pdbx_seq_one_letter_code
_entity_poly.pdbx_strand_id
1 'polypeptide(L)'
;MKFKVIINAFLYIALFALLILYFVPIYFFENYEFQNFFYTKIINFFNKLKELSFLFLMALTLAISILNNDFKKSKLSYFNYALIIFVFLILVFIYDKIGEIGADSVREILNTNPKESREFIINFLLFPTYSVSVISFILSPVIFAIIFKFYSQIKQFEFKFHKYILKVFFLSLLIIFVNSCRIFVINYGSTDDLVLNQDSAIEKLKHNINFLEKNESPNIIVYIGESTSAFHQSFYGYFRDTNSPLKDNKENITVLTDVLSAHSHTAPSLLRALSIAQDPYTDPLVRDNELQRINLIQLLNMKGYETTWFSNQGIAGKFDTASQLYGAKAYKKKFLNFKINESFISNNEVKFDSELVNLLENKFKDKFDKPQAIFLHSYAGHFDYCSNIPKSEKIIFNDNFSKANFRDIFGKFFIQNQGQHLENIDCYDSAMIHISKNINSVIEIAKKSLKPTIVIYFSDHGEDVFGNTSHDSARHNFKHLQIPFYVYFNDSAKKSLPDQYQAVQKNKDKPLSLSWLSDSIIDLAGISIEKLRSSLSIFKIRTTELPPRFSIFRTSSRGEDQVVNVDKENIKLENIKDISDDFLFRRRNLNTLDFNNRDRVCVENANSFIKYYESSWLFNCIQLNIDINSSENKIYAFKNEKTNNKLELSDLIDSIKFNGRLILSIHQNNLDDFNKYIDMFNNIFVHNKRKNIAIEFNSFSEDLLKYAEEFNKNGYQTSLFLTTDLLKSCLGNSEKGICKDINSSKFNLITYNSNDKIEIKKLINLDNLKTRVIFSKSKYKLTDNDFKNAEYITVSLESKFN
;
A
#
# COMPACT_ATOMS: atom_id res chain seq x y z
N MET A 1 -27.11 15.55 56.65
CA MET A 1 -27.92 14.45 56.06
C MET A 1 -28.58 14.87 54.73
N LYS A 2 -29.40 15.93 54.69
CA LYS A 2 -30.12 16.38 53.47
C LYS A 2 -29.26 16.50 52.19
N PHE A 3 -28.04 17.05 52.27
CA PHE A 3 -27.13 17.18 51.11
C PHE A 3 -26.74 15.84 50.45
N LYS A 4 -26.59 14.75 51.23
CA LYS A 4 -26.34 13.39 50.68
C LYS A 4 -27.55 12.84 49.91
N VAL A 5 -28.76 13.15 50.36
CA VAL A 5 -30.00 12.72 49.67
C VAL A 5 -30.14 13.45 48.33
N ILE A 6 -29.84 14.76 48.31
CA ILE A 6 -29.88 15.57 47.08
C ILE A 6 -28.84 15.08 46.05
N ILE A 7 -27.60 14.83 46.46
CA ILE A 7 -26.56 14.28 45.56
C ILE A 7 -26.94 12.89 45.05
N ASN A 8 -27.45 12.00 45.90
CA ASN A 8 -27.90 10.68 45.46
C ASN A 8 -29.07 10.78 44.48
N ALA A 9 -30.06 11.65 44.74
CA ALA A 9 -31.17 11.89 43.83
C ALA A 9 -30.68 12.42 42.48
N PHE A 10 -29.74 13.38 42.48
CA PHE A 10 -29.14 13.91 41.25
C PHE A 10 -28.37 12.84 40.46
N LEU A 11 -27.64 11.95 41.16
CA LEU A 11 -26.97 10.79 40.54
C LEU A 11 -27.97 9.79 39.95
N TYR A 12 -29.06 9.47 40.65
CA TYR A 12 -30.10 8.58 40.12
C TYR A 12 -30.84 9.21 38.93
N ILE A 13 -31.13 10.51 38.96
CA ILE A 13 -31.73 11.24 37.84
C ILE A 13 -30.78 11.26 36.63
N ALA A 14 -29.48 11.50 36.85
CA ALA A 14 -28.48 11.43 35.78
C ALA A 14 -28.34 10.02 35.20
N LEU A 15 -28.34 8.98 36.05
CA LEU A 15 -28.30 7.58 35.61
C LEU A 15 -29.55 7.20 34.81
N PHE A 16 -30.72 7.65 35.25
CA PHE A 16 -32.01 7.41 34.59
C PHE A 16 -32.13 8.17 33.26
N ALA A 17 -31.66 9.42 33.20
CA ALA A 17 -31.56 10.18 31.96
C ALA A 17 -30.61 9.52 30.95
N LEU A 18 -29.46 9.01 31.40
CA LEU A 18 -28.54 8.22 30.56
C LEU A 18 -29.18 6.92 30.06
N LEU A 19 -29.95 6.22 30.90
CA LEU A 19 -30.70 5.02 30.49
C LEU A 19 -31.79 5.35 29.45
N ILE A 20 -32.56 6.42 29.63
CA ILE A 20 -33.57 6.87 28.66
C ILE A 20 -32.92 7.25 27.32
N LEU A 21 -31.82 8.03 27.36
CA LEU A 21 -31.06 8.41 26.16
C LEU A 21 -30.46 7.19 25.43
N TYR A 22 -30.28 6.05 26.12
CA TYR A 22 -29.73 4.82 25.55
C TYR A 22 -30.82 3.87 25.02
N PHE A 23 -31.93 3.69 25.74
CA PHE A 23 -33.00 2.75 25.37
C PHE A 23 -34.03 3.32 24.40
N VAL A 24 -34.30 4.63 24.41
CA VAL A 24 -35.25 5.23 23.46
C VAL A 24 -34.79 5.04 22.00
N PRO A 25 -33.51 5.25 21.63
CA PRO A 25 -33.03 4.90 20.29
C PRO A 25 -33.23 3.41 19.97
N ILE A 26 -32.93 2.50 20.91
CA ILE A 26 -33.10 1.04 20.72
C ILE A 26 -34.56 0.66 20.41
N TYR A 27 -35.53 1.32 21.04
CA TYR A 27 -36.94 1.11 20.74
C TYR A 27 -37.36 1.61 19.34
N PHE A 28 -36.78 2.71 18.87
CA PHE A 28 -36.97 3.17 17.48
C PHE A 28 -36.16 2.36 16.45
N PHE A 29 -35.25 1.48 16.88
CA PHE A 29 -34.38 0.69 15.99
C PHE A 29 -35.00 -0.57 15.39
N GLU A 30 -36.13 -1.05 15.90
CA GLU A 30 -36.82 -2.22 15.33
C GLU A 30 -37.63 -1.88 14.06
N ASN A 31 -37.87 -0.59 13.77
CA ASN A 31 -38.58 -0.14 12.57
C ASN A 31 -37.60 0.24 11.44
N TYR A 32 -37.54 -0.60 10.41
CA TYR A 32 -36.47 -0.67 9.42
C TYR A 32 -36.40 0.46 8.37
N GLU A 33 -37.40 1.36 8.29
CA GLU A 33 -37.61 2.20 7.09
C GLU A 33 -37.02 3.63 7.13
N PHE A 34 -36.49 4.12 8.25
CA PHE A 34 -36.00 5.52 8.37
C PHE A 34 -34.48 5.67 8.11
N GLN A 35 -34.06 5.58 6.84
CA GLN A 35 -32.65 5.65 6.45
C GLN A 35 -32.19 6.97 5.78
N ASN A 36 -30.90 7.29 5.97
CA ASN A 36 -29.99 8.06 5.09
C ASN A 36 -29.72 9.58 5.23
N PHE A 37 -30.28 10.35 6.17
CA PHE A 37 -29.70 11.70 6.47
C PHE A 37 -29.74 12.15 7.93
N PHE A 38 -30.89 12.03 8.59
CA PHE A 38 -30.96 12.31 10.03
C PHE A 38 -30.10 11.34 10.84
N TYR A 39 -29.94 10.10 10.35
CA TYR A 39 -29.25 9.02 11.04
C TYR A 39 -27.77 9.32 11.35
N THR A 40 -26.98 9.73 10.35
CA THR A 40 -25.57 10.09 10.51
C THR A 40 -25.38 11.34 11.37
N LYS A 41 -26.28 12.32 11.27
CA LYS A 41 -26.26 13.51 12.16
C LYS A 41 -26.60 13.16 13.60
N ILE A 42 -27.58 12.28 13.82
CA ILE A 42 -27.96 11.79 15.15
C ILE A 42 -26.84 10.93 15.75
N ILE A 43 -26.19 10.04 14.98
CA ILE A 43 -25.01 9.29 15.42
C ILE A 43 -23.85 10.23 15.75
N ASN A 44 -23.54 11.22 14.91
CA ASN A 44 -22.46 12.17 15.20
C ASN A 44 -22.79 13.06 16.40
N PHE A 45 -24.06 13.38 16.63
CA PHE A 45 -24.54 14.05 17.84
C PHE A 45 -24.41 13.16 19.08
N PHE A 46 -24.76 11.87 18.99
CA PHE A 46 -24.58 10.90 20.08
C PHE A 46 -23.11 10.56 20.34
N ASN A 47 -22.25 10.52 19.32
CA ASN A 47 -20.80 10.35 19.48
C ASN A 47 -20.18 11.58 20.17
N LYS A 48 -20.56 12.80 19.77
CA LYS A 48 -20.18 14.02 20.49
C LYS A 48 -20.74 14.07 21.91
N LEU A 49 -21.99 13.64 22.14
CA LEU A 49 -22.55 13.47 23.48
C LEU A 49 -21.85 12.38 24.29
N LYS A 50 -21.31 11.33 23.66
CA LYS A 50 -20.52 10.28 24.31
C LYS A 50 -19.15 10.79 24.73
N GLU A 51 -18.47 11.55 23.87
CA GLU A 51 -17.23 12.27 24.20
C GLU A 51 -17.48 13.30 25.31
N LEU A 52 -18.50 14.14 25.17
CA LEU A 52 -18.88 15.14 26.17
C LEU A 52 -19.34 14.52 27.49
N SER A 53 -20.08 13.41 27.49
CA SER A 53 -20.51 12.73 28.72
C SER A 53 -19.38 11.94 29.38
N PHE A 54 -18.42 11.40 28.61
CA PHE A 54 -17.19 10.82 29.16
C PHE A 54 -16.28 11.90 29.75
N LEU A 55 -16.06 13.00 29.04
CA LEU A 55 -15.35 14.18 29.56
C LEU A 55 -16.07 14.80 30.75
N PHE A 56 -17.40 14.82 30.78
CA PHE A 56 -18.19 15.28 31.93
C PHE A 56 -18.12 14.32 33.11
N LEU A 57 -18.18 12.99 32.90
CA LEU A 57 -17.95 12.00 33.96
C LEU A 57 -16.52 12.05 34.50
N MET A 58 -15.54 12.29 33.64
CA MET A 58 -14.15 12.51 34.02
C MET A 58 -14.00 13.83 34.79
N ALA A 59 -14.56 14.94 34.30
CA ALA A 59 -14.55 16.23 34.98
C ALA A 59 -15.34 16.20 36.29
N LEU A 60 -16.41 15.41 36.39
CA LEU A 60 -17.19 15.19 37.59
C LEU A 60 -16.44 14.31 38.60
N THR A 61 -15.71 13.29 38.16
CA THR A 61 -14.83 12.51 39.06
C THR A 61 -13.57 13.29 39.47
N LEU A 62 -13.05 14.15 38.61
CA LEU A 62 -11.99 15.11 38.94
C LEU A 62 -12.49 16.17 39.93
N ALA A 63 -13.67 16.76 39.69
CA ALA A 63 -14.29 17.74 40.58
C ALA A 63 -14.67 17.12 41.92
N ILE A 64 -15.23 15.90 41.95
CA ILE A 64 -15.46 15.15 43.19
C ILE A 64 -14.13 14.82 43.87
N SER A 65 -13.03 14.58 43.14
CA SER A 65 -11.70 14.40 43.74
C SER A 65 -11.09 15.70 44.31
N ILE A 66 -11.32 16.84 43.64
CA ILE A 66 -10.81 18.16 44.02
C ILE A 66 -11.60 18.74 45.20
N LEU A 67 -12.93 18.60 45.19
CA LEU A 67 -13.83 19.09 46.23
C LEU A 67 -13.83 18.21 47.50
N ASN A 68 -13.28 17.00 47.43
CA ASN A 68 -13.26 16.06 48.55
C ASN A 68 -11.87 16.02 49.21
N ASN A 69 -11.63 16.99 50.11
CA ASN A 69 -10.33 17.27 50.73
C ASN A 69 -9.65 16.09 51.46
N ASP A 70 -10.40 15.02 51.77
CA ASP A 70 -9.90 13.83 52.48
C ASP A 70 -9.13 12.84 51.58
N PHE A 71 -9.14 12.99 50.26
CA PHE A 71 -8.52 12.04 49.31
C PHE A 71 -6.97 11.98 49.33
N LYS A 72 -6.31 12.93 50.01
CA LYS A 72 -4.86 13.22 49.93
C LYS A 72 -3.96 12.27 50.75
N LYS A 73 -4.43 11.11 51.23
CA LYS A 73 -3.88 10.52 52.47
C LYS A 73 -3.65 9.01 52.53
N SER A 74 -3.90 8.24 51.46
CA SER A 74 -3.51 6.82 51.43
C SER A 74 -2.63 6.50 50.21
N LYS A 75 -1.65 5.60 50.37
CA LYS A 75 -0.89 5.05 49.22
C LYS A 75 -1.84 4.41 48.17
N LEU A 76 -3.00 3.94 48.62
CA LEU A 76 -4.06 3.40 47.79
C LEU A 76 -4.80 4.46 46.96
N SER A 77 -4.94 5.72 47.42
CA SER A 77 -5.50 6.78 46.57
C SER A 77 -4.51 7.18 45.47
N TYR A 78 -3.21 7.21 45.75
CA TYR A 78 -2.18 7.43 44.72
C TYR A 78 -2.09 6.28 43.71
N PHE A 79 -2.18 5.03 44.17
CA PHE A 79 -2.32 3.88 43.26
C PHE A 79 -3.60 3.97 42.43
N ASN A 80 -4.73 4.36 43.02
CA ASN A 80 -5.98 4.53 42.27
C ASN A 80 -5.96 5.72 41.30
N TYR A 81 -5.29 6.84 41.61
CA TYR A 81 -5.08 7.93 40.66
C TYR A 81 -4.15 7.50 39.53
N ALA A 82 -3.03 6.86 39.86
CA ALA A 82 -2.12 6.31 38.87
C ALA A 82 -2.81 5.26 37.99
N LEU A 83 -3.69 4.42 38.56
CA LEU A 83 -4.49 3.43 37.83
C LEU A 83 -5.58 4.06 36.98
N ILE A 84 -6.35 5.04 37.48
CA ILE A 84 -7.37 5.75 36.69
C ILE A 84 -6.72 6.53 35.56
N ILE A 85 -5.59 7.20 35.82
CA ILE A 85 -4.78 7.86 34.80
C ILE A 85 -4.28 6.81 33.81
N PHE A 86 -3.56 5.78 34.23
CA PHE A 86 -3.03 4.69 33.39
C PHE A 86 -4.11 3.99 32.55
N VAL A 87 -5.30 3.78 33.10
CA VAL A 87 -6.44 3.19 32.40
C VAL A 87 -7.07 4.18 31.42
N PHE A 88 -7.19 5.47 31.77
CA PHE A 88 -7.53 6.52 30.82
C PHE A 88 -6.46 6.62 29.71
N LEU A 89 -5.17 6.46 30.05
CA LEU A 89 -4.06 6.48 29.09
C LEU A 89 -4.21 5.31 28.11
N ILE A 90 -4.42 4.10 28.63
CA ILE A 90 -4.70 2.91 27.84
C ILE A 90 -5.97 3.10 26.99
N LEU A 91 -7.05 3.66 27.54
CA LEU A 91 -8.31 3.83 26.81
C LEU A 91 -8.20 4.86 25.68
N VAL A 92 -7.47 5.97 25.87
CA VAL A 92 -7.21 6.94 24.79
C VAL A 92 -6.29 6.33 23.73
N PHE A 93 -5.24 5.62 24.13
CA PHE A 93 -4.33 4.93 23.20
C PHE A 93 -5.04 3.83 22.39
N ILE A 94 -5.85 3.01 23.05
CA ILE A 94 -6.68 1.97 22.42
C ILE A 94 -7.76 2.60 21.54
N TYR A 95 -8.42 3.68 21.96
CA TYR A 95 -9.44 4.35 21.15
C TYR A 95 -8.85 4.99 19.89
N ASP A 96 -7.64 5.56 19.97
CA ASP A 96 -6.99 6.12 18.79
C ASP A 96 -6.66 5.03 17.78
N LYS A 97 -5.97 3.96 18.23
CA LYS A 97 -5.65 2.78 17.41
C LYS A 97 -6.90 2.09 16.85
N ILE A 98 -7.84 1.63 17.70
CA ILE A 98 -9.08 0.96 17.23
C ILE A 98 -9.91 1.87 16.32
N GLY A 99 -9.81 3.19 16.48
CA GLY A 99 -10.43 4.19 15.62
C GLY A 99 -10.06 4.06 14.13
N GLU A 100 -8.90 3.50 13.82
CA GLU A 100 -8.43 3.28 12.45
C GLU A 100 -8.87 1.92 11.87
N ILE A 101 -9.33 0.96 12.70
CA ILE A 101 -9.83 -0.35 12.24
C ILE A 101 -11.17 -0.20 11.51
N GLY A 102 -11.34 -0.91 10.40
CA GLY A 102 -12.59 -1.02 9.63
C GLY A 102 -13.22 -2.42 9.75
N ALA A 103 -14.44 -2.58 9.24
CA ALA A 103 -15.15 -3.86 9.28
C ALA A 103 -14.49 -4.94 8.40
N ASP A 104 -13.84 -4.51 7.32
CA ASP A 104 -12.94 -5.29 6.47
C ASP A 104 -11.75 -5.86 7.26
N SER A 105 -11.06 -5.04 8.05
CA SER A 105 -9.95 -5.49 8.90
C SER A 105 -10.37 -6.55 9.93
N VAL A 106 -11.58 -6.44 10.50
CA VAL A 106 -12.10 -7.45 11.46
C VAL A 106 -12.65 -8.69 10.74
N ARG A 107 -13.24 -8.54 9.55
CA ARG A 107 -13.65 -9.68 8.70
C ARG A 107 -12.45 -10.57 8.39
N GLU A 108 -11.28 -10.00 8.14
CA GLU A 108 -10.05 -10.75 7.92
C GLU A 108 -9.63 -11.54 9.18
N ILE A 109 -9.54 -10.87 10.33
CA ILE A 109 -9.21 -11.51 11.62
C ILE A 109 -10.12 -12.71 11.93
N LEU A 110 -11.40 -12.63 11.56
CA LEU A 110 -12.41 -13.67 11.80
C LEU A 110 -12.47 -14.76 10.74
N ASN A 111 -12.09 -14.46 9.48
CA ASN A 111 -12.08 -15.42 8.38
C ASN A 111 -10.72 -16.09 8.17
N THR A 112 -9.69 -15.64 8.87
CA THR A 112 -8.35 -16.22 8.77
C THR A 112 -8.01 -17.21 9.88
N ASN A 113 -6.82 -17.81 9.79
CA ASN A 113 -6.31 -18.79 10.73
C ASN A 113 -5.73 -18.13 12.00
N PRO A 114 -5.73 -18.82 13.17
CA PRO A 114 -5.31 -18.22 14.44
C PRO A 114 -3.85 -17.70 14.50
N LYS A 115 -2.93 -18.24 13.69
CA LYS A 115 -1.54 -17.76 13.64
C LYS A 115 -1.49 -16.36 13.04
N GLU A 116 -2.27 -16.15 11.99
CA GLU A 116 -2.36 -14.91 11.26
C GLU A 116 -3.22 -13.86 11.95
N SER A 117 -4.37 -14.23 12.53
CA SER A 117 -5.13 -13.35 13.42
C SER A 117 -4.22 -12.80 14.53
N ARG A 118 -3.34 -13.66 15.09
CA ARG A 118 -2.35 -13.26 16.08
C ARG A 118 -1.29 -12.32 15.51
N GLU A 119 -0.67 -12.62 14.37
CA GLU A 119 0.35 -11.74 13.76
C GLU A 119 -0.24 -10.40 13.30
N PHE A 120 -1.47 -10.36 12.77
CA PHE A 120 -2.19 -9.13 12.47
C PHE A 120 -2.36 -8.27 13.73
N ILE A 121 -2.89 -8.85 14.81
CA ILE A 121 -3.08 -8.16 16.10
C ILE A 121 -1.74 -7.68 16.68
N ILE A 122 -0.69 -8.49 16.62
CA ILE A 122 0.65 -8.13 17.11
C ILE A 122 1.23 -6.96 16.30
N ASN A 123 1.25 -7.06 14.97
CA ASN A 123 1.78 -6.00 14.10
C ASN A 123 1.00 -4.69 14.26
N PHE A 124 -0.32 -4.77 14.41
CA PHE A 124 -1.19 -3.62 14.67
C PHE A 124 -0.89 -2.94 16.01
N LEU A 125 -0.72 -3.73 17.09
CA LEU A 125 -0.45 -3.21 18.44
C LEU A 125 0.99 -2.72 18.64
N LEU A 126 1.98 -3.31 17.96
CA LEU A 126 3.40 -2.98 18.12
C LEU A 126 3.89 -1.82 17.24
N PHE A 127 3.14 -1.38 16.22
CA PHE A 127 3.61 -0.33 15.30
C PHE A 127 3.70 1.06 15.98
N PRO A 128 4.91 1.64 16.17
CA PRO A 128 5.14 2.70 17.14
C PRO A 128 5.07 4.12 16.54
N THR A 129 3.90 4.54 16.06
CA THR A 129 3.63 5.95 15.71
C THR A 129 3.36 6.80 16.96
N TYR A 130 4.36 6.91 17.85
CA TYR A 130 4.24 7.72 19.06
C TYR A 130 4.37 9.21 18.74
N SER A 131 3.23 9.87 18.57
CA SER A 131 3.15 11.33 18.54
C SER A 131 3.72 11.96 19.82
N VAL A 132 4.09 13.24 19.75
CA VAL A 132 4.62 13.99 20.92
C VAL A 132 3.63 13.97 22.09
N SER A 133 2.32 13.89 21.83
CA SER A 133 1.31 13.69 22.87
C SER A 133 1.43 12.33 23.56
N VAL A 134 1.69 11.23 22.84
CA VAL A 134 1.89 9.89 23.45
C VAL A 134 3.19 9.82 24.26
N ILE A 135 4.28 10.45 23.80
CA ILE A 135 5.55 10.48 24.55
C ILE A 135 5.42 11.33 25.83
N SER A 136 4.83 12.53 25.74
CA SER A 136 4.56 13.40 26.89
C SER A 136 3.69 12.74 27.96
N PHE A 137 2.85 11.81 27.52
CA PHE A 137 1.88 11.05 28.29
C PHE A 137 2.48 9.80 28.93
N ILE A 138 3.39 9.09 28.26
CA ILE A 138 4.26 8.06 28.88
C ILE A 138 5.17 8.66 29.96
N LEU A 139 5.61 9.91 29.79
CA LEU A 139 6.41 10.65 30.79
C LEU A 139 5.56 11.30 31.89
N SER A 140 4.24 11.43 31.70
CA SER A 140 3.36 12.06 32.68
C SER A 140 3.33 11.40 34.08
N PRO A 141 3.49 10.06 34.26
CA PRO A 141 3.59 9.46 35.60
C PRO A 141 4.86 9.89 36.35
N VAL A 142 5.96 10.16 35.63
CA VAL A 142 7.23 10.63 36.22
C VAL A 142 7.08 12.08 36.68
N ILE A 143 6.50 12.94 35.83
CA ILE A 143 6.20 14.33 36.17
C ILE A 143 5.19 14.41 37.34
N PHE A 144 4.15 13.58 37.31
CA PHE A 144 3.18 13.44 38.39
C PHE A 144 3.84 12.99 39.69
N ALA A 145 4.77 12.02 39.65
CA ALA A 145 5.50 11.57 40.85
C ALA A 145 6.37 12.68 41.47
N ILE A 146 6.96 13.56 40.66
CA ILE A 146 7.75 14.72 41.12
C ILE A 146 6.84 15.76 41.80
N ILE A 147 5.75 16.15 41.14
CA ILE A 147 4.75 17.09 41.70
C ILE A 147 4.11 16.51 42.96
N PHE A 148 3.82 15.21 42.95
CA PHE A 148 3.21 14.51 44.07
C PHE A 148 4.16 14.42 45.28
N LYS A 149 5.46 14.20 45.07
CA LYS A 149 6.46 14.25 46.15
C LYS A 149 6.44 15.59 46.89
N PHE A 150 6.34 16.71 46.15
CA PHE A 150 6.13 18.05 46.72
C PHE A 150 4.82 18.18 47.51
N TYR A 151 3.72 17.63 47.00
CA TYR A 151 2.39 17.75 47.60
C TYR A 151 2.18 16.87 48.85
N SER A 152 2.97 15.80 48.98
CA SER A 152 2.81 14.76 50.02
C SER A 152 3.10 15.20 51.47
N GLN A 153 3.51 16.45 51.71
CA GLN A 153 3.98 16.95 53.02
C GLN A 153 2.86 17.33 54.02
N ILE A 154 1.57 17.03 53.77
CA ILE A 154 0.41 17.53 54.54
C ILE A 154 -0.58 16.40 54.97
N LYS A 155 -0.90 16.26 56.27
CA LYS A 155 -1.62 15.12 56.96
C LYS A 155 -3.13 15.42 57.27
N GLN A 156 -4.00 14.61 57.90
CA GLN A 156 -4.13 13.15 58.23
C GLN A 156 -5.64 12.71 58.08
N PHE A 157 -5.99 11.40 58.14
CA PHE A 157 -7.36 10.76 58.10
C PHE A 157 -7.97 10.24 56.76
N GLU A 158 -9.01 9.37 56.86
CA GLU A 158 -9.47 8.33 55.88
C GLU A 158 -11.00 8.31 55.60
N PHE A 159 -11.50 7.63 54.51
CA PHE A 159 -12.69 6.70 54.47
C PHE A 159 -13.07 6.09 53.06
N LYS A 160 -14.29 5.53 52.89
CA LYS A 160 -14.65 4.26 52.18
C LYS A 160 -15.25 4.25 50.72
N PHE A 161 -15.04 5.22 49.82
CA PHE A 161 -15.88 5.32 48.59
C PHE A 161 -15.53 4.49 47.32
N HIS A 162 -14.43 3.73 47.30
CA HIS A 162 -13.86 3.09 46.08
C HIS A 162 -14.81 2.19 45.25
N LYS A 163 -15.76 1.49 45.88
CA LYS A 163 -16.64 0.50 45.21
C LYS A 163 -17.60 1.10 44.17
N TYR A 164 -17.95 2.38 44.27
CA TYR A 164 -18.88 3.03 43.32
C TYR A 164 -18.17 3.51 42.06
N ILE A 165 -16.92 4.00 42.19
CA ILE A 165 -16.09 4.42 41.05
C ILE A 165 -15.81 3.21 40.14
N LEU A 166 -15.46 2.06 40.72
CA LEU A 166 -15.28 0.82 39.97
C LEU A 166 -16.55 0.40 39.21
N LYS A 167 -17.75 0.57 39.78
CA LYS A 167 -19.01 0.23 39.08
C LYS A 167 -19.27 1.15 37.87
N VAL A 168 -19.07 2.45 38.03
CA VAL A 168 -19.21 3.42 36.92
C VAL A 168 -18.17 3.14 35.83
N PHE A 169 -16.95 2.77 36.22
CA PHE A 169 -15.87 2.38 35.31
C PHE A 169 -16.19 1.09 34.52
N PHE A 170 -16.63 0.03 35.19
CA PHE A 170 -17.05 -1.20 34.48
C PHE A 170 -18.24 -0.96 33.54
N LEU A 171 -19.17 -0.07 33.93
CA LEU A 171 -20.29 0.32 33.07
C LEU A 171 -19.82 1.10 31.83
N SER A 172 -18.85 2.03 31.96
CA SER A 172 -18.31 2.76 30.80
C SER A 172 -17.54 1.85 29.84
N LEU A 173 -16.75 0.90 30.35
CA LEU A 173 -16.13 -0.16 29.54
C LEU A 173 -17.17 -0.98 28.78
N LEU A 174 -18.25 -1.41 29.45
CA LEU A 174 -19.32 -2.19 28.82
C LEU A 174 -20.03 -1.39 27.71
N ILE A 175 -20.29 -0.09 27.91
CA ILE A 175 -20.88 0.79 26.90
C ILE A 175 -19.95 0.97 25.69
N ILE A 176 -18.64 1.11 25.91
CA ILE A 176 -17.66 1.18 24.82
C ILE A 176 -17.68 -0.13 24.03
N PHE A 177 -17.57 -1.27 24.71
CA PHE A 177 -17.58 -2.60 24.11
C PHE A 177 -18.85 -2.86 23.29
N VAL A 178 -20.04 -2.66 23.87
CA VAL A 178 -21.33 -2.89 23.18
C VAL A 178 -21.49 -1.99 21.96
N ASN A 179 -21.08 -0.72 22.02
CA ASN A 179 -21.18 0.17 20.86
C ASN A 179 -20.16 -0.20 19.75
N SER A 180 -18.96 -0.66 20.12
CA SER A 180 -18.01 -1.22 19.13
C SER A 180 -18.58 -2.46 18.46
N CYS A 181 -19.18 -3.37 19.23
CA CYS A 181 -19.90 -4.54 18.68
C CYS A 181 -21.09 -4.14 17.77
N ARG A 182 -21.80 -3.05 18.07
CA ARG A 182 -22.91 -2.55 17.23
C ARG A 182 -22.43 -2.01 15.88
N ILE A 183 -21.39 -1.17 15.87
CA ILE A 183 -20.80 -0.64 14.63
C ILE A 183 -20.22 -1.79 13.81
N PHE A 184 -19.58 -2.75 14.48
CA PHE A 184 -19.09 -3.98 13.86
C PHE A 184 -20.22 -4.76 13.17
N VAL A 185 -21.34 -5.06 13.86
CA VAL A 185 -22.48 -5.80 13.26
C VAL A 185 -23.12 -5.06 12.08
N ILE A 186 -23.31 -3.74 12.14
CA ILE A 186 -23.96 -2.97 11.07
C ILE A 186 -23.13 -2.96 9.78
N ASN A 187 -21.81 -2.92 9.89
CA ASN A 187 -20.91 -2.94 8.73
C ASN A 187 -20.57 -4.38 8.27
N TYR A 188 -20.95 -5.40 9.03
CA TYR A 188 -20.73 -6.81 8.71
C TYR A 188 -21.91 -7.38 7.90
N GLY A 189 -22.05 -6.94 6.65
CA GLY A 189 -22.96 -7.59 5.70
C GLY A 189 -22.57 -9.05 5.51
N SER A 190 -23.53 -9.97 5.58
CA SER A 190 -23.22 -11.39 5.54
C SER A 190 -22.80 -11.84 4.13
N THR A 191 -22.06 -12.94 4.06
CA THR A 191 -21.74 -13.58 2.77
C THR A 191 -23.02 -13.99 2.04
N ASP A 192 -24.08 -14.36 2.77
CA ASP A 192 -25.39 -14.72 2.19
C ASP A 192 -26.09 -13.49 1.56
N ASP A 193 -26.06 -12.32 2.22
CA ASP A 193 -26.62 -11.07 1.66
C ASP A 193 -25.94 -10.69 0.33
N LEU A 194 -24.62 -10.87 0.26
CA LEU A 194 -23.84 -10.62 -0.96
C LEU A 194 -24.19 -11.59 -2.09
N VAL A 195 -24.44 -12.88 -1.80
CA VAL A 195 -24.94 -13.84 -2.81
C VAL A 195 -26.34 -13.45 -3.28
N LEU A 196 -27.24 -13.10 -2.34
CA LEU A 196 -28.59 -12.64 -2.66
C LEU A 196 -28.59 -11.37 -3.52
N ASN A 197 -27.66 -10.44 -3.26
CA ASN A 197 -27.46 -9.25 -4.09
C ASN A 197 -27.00 -9.60 -5.51
N GLN A 198 -26.11 -10.58 -5.68
CA GLN A 198 -25.70 -11.05 -7.01
C GLN A 198 -26.87 -11.71 -7.78
N ASP A 199 -27.63 -12.57 -7.12
CA ASP A 199 -28.80 -13.24 -7.71
C ASP A 199 -29.94 -12.24 -8.00
N SER A 200 -30.10 -11.19 -7.20
CA SER A 200 -31.02 -10.09 -7.50
C SER A 200 -30.56 -9.25 -8.69
N ALA A 201 -29.25 -8.96 -8.79
CA ALA A 201 -28.68 -8.16 -9.87
C ALA A 201 -28.82 -8.84 -11.25
N ILE A 202 -28.60 -10.16 -11.33
CA ILE A 202 -28.75 -10.88 -12.60
C ILE A 202 -30.21 -10.95 -13.05
N GLU A 203 -31.17 -11.17 -12.14
CA GLU A 203 -32.60 -11.19 -12.47
C GLU A 203 -33.11 -9.85 -12.99
N LYS A 204 -32.61 -8.73 -12.43
CA LYS A 204 -32.90 -7.36 -12.90
C LYS A 204 -32.32 -7.09 -14.30
N LEU A 205 -31.10 -7.54 -14.57
CA LEU A 205 -30.33 -7.12 -15.75
C LEU A 205 -30.29 -8.13 -16.90
N LYS A 206 -30.81 -9.35 -16.74
CA LYS A 206 -30.80 -10.42 -17.76
C LYS A 206 -31.31 -10.00 -19.14
N HIS A 207 -32.26 -9.07 -19.20
CA HIS A 207 -32.83 -8.56 -20.45
C HIS A 207 -31.87 -7.65 -21.24
N ASN A 208 -30.84 -7.10 -20.60
CA ASN A 208 -29.84 -6.22 -21.23
C ASN A 208 -28.59 -7.00 -21.67
N ILE A 209 -28.56 -8.33 -21.47
CA ILE A 209 -27.45 -9.22 -21.79
C ILE A 209 -27.66 -9.82 -23.18
N ASN A 210 -26.74 -9.54 -24.09
CA ASN A 210 -26.74 -10.07 -25.44
C ASN A 210 -25.61 -11.10 -25.62
N PHE A 211 -25.96 -12.29 -26.09
CA PHE A 211 -25.01 -13.36 -26.39
C PHE A 211 -24.68 -13.35 -27.88
N LEU A 212 -23.52 -12.80 -28.24
CA LEU A 212 -23.04 -12.73 -29.63
C LEU A 212 -22.65 -14.12 -30.13
N GLU A 213 -23.09 -14.51 -31.32
CA GLU A 213 -22.58 -15.72 -31.96
C GLU A 213 -21.10 -15.53 -32.34
N LYS A 214 -20.27 -16.53 -32.05
CA LYS A 214 -18.87 -16.63 -32.44
C LYS A 214 -18.63 -18.01 -33.03
N ASN A 215 -17.95 -18.08 -34.18
CA ASN A 215 -17.66 -19.35 -34.85
C ASN A 215 -16.87 -20.34 -33.97
N GLU A 216 -15.98 -19.83 -33.11
CA GLU A 216 -15.35 -20.60 -32.04
C GLU A 216 -15.12 -19.68 -30.83
N SER A 217 -15.60 -20.10 -29.65
CA SER A 217 -15.30 -19.44 -28.37
C SER A 217 -14.00 -20.01 -27.79
N PRO A 218 -13.04 -19.18 -27.33
CA PRO A 218 -11.79 -19.67 -26.78
C PRO A 218 -12.00 -20.38 -25.44
N ASN A 219 -11.12 -21.32 -25.12
CA ASN A 219 -10.92 -21.77 -23.74
C ASN A 219 -10.25 -20.64 -22.95
N ILE A 220 -10.76 -20.35 -21.76
CA ILE A 220 -10.24 -19.32 -20.87
C ILE A 220 -9.75 -20.00 -19.59
N ILE A 221 -8.46 -19.89 -19.32
CA ILE A 221 -7.84 -20.31 -18.05
C ILE A 221 -7.55 -19.05 -17.24
N VAL A 222 -8.08 -18.98 -16.03
CA VAL A 222 -7.91 -17.87 -15.10
C VAL A 222 -7.15 -18.37 -13.89
N TYR A 223 -5.88 -18.00 -13.78
CA TYR A 223 -5.06 -18.27 -12.60
C TYR A 223 -5.17 -17.05 -11.67
N ILE A 224 -5.85 -17.24 -10.55
CA ILE A 224 -6.02 -16.25 -9.49
C ILE A 224 -4.92 -16.49 -8.46
N GLY A 225 -3.90 -15.64 -8.46
CA GLY A 225 -2.88 -15.53 -7.43
C GLY A 225 -3.44 -14.95 -6.13
N GLU A 226 -2.68 -15.15 -5.07
CA GLU A 226 -3.00 -14.76 -3.70
C GLU A 226 -1.87 -13.88 -3.17
N SER A 227 -2.17 -12.73 -2.56
CA SER A 227 -1.21 -11.86 -1.85
C SER A 227 0.12 -11.60 -2.59
N THR A 228 0.10 -11.49 -3.93
CA THR A 228 1.29 -11.37 -4.79
C THR A 228 1.48 -9.92 -5.25
N SER A 229 2.50 -9.22 -4.73
CA SER A 229 2.83 -7.84 -5.11
C SER A 229 3.71 -7.78 -6.36
N ALA A 230 3.45 -6.84 -7.26
CA ALA A 230 4.33 -6.58 -8.40
C ALA A 230 5.73 -6.11 -7.97
N PHE A 231 5.89 -5.58 -6.76
CA PHE A 231 7.17 -5.14 -6.20
C PHE A 231 8.16 -6.28 -5.91
N HIS A 232 7.72 -7.55 -6.01
CA HIS A 232 8.58 -8.73 -5.89
C HIS A 232 8.62 -9.56 -7.18
N GLN A 233 8.34 -8.95 -8.33
CA GLN A 233 8.25 -9.62 -9.63
C GLN A 233 9.32 -9.04 -10.58
N SER A 234 10.28 -9.86 -11.03
CA SER A 234 11.39 -9.42 -11.88
C SER A 234 10.93 -8.86 -13.24
N PHE A 235 9.77 -9.28 -13.74
CA PHE A 235 9.13 -8.70 -14.92
C PHE A 235 8.69 -7.23 -14.74
N TYR A 236 8.56 -6.76 -13.50
CA TYR A 236 8.27 -5.37 -13.12
C TYR A 236 9.53 -4.62 -12.63
N GLY A 237 10.72 -5.19 -12.81
CA GLY A 237 12.00 -4.57 -12.44
C GLY A 237 12.50 -4.89 -11.03
N TYR A 238 11.91 -5.89 -10.34
CA TYR A 238 12.47 -6.39 -9.08
C TYR A 238 13.90 -6.94 -9.26
N PHE A 239 14.76 -6.76 -8.25
CA PHE A 239 16.18 -7.05 -8.34
C PHE A 239 16.54 -8.54 -8.27
N ARG A 240 15.72 -9.36 -7.58
CA ARG A 240 15.81 -10.83 -7.62
C ARG A 240 15.01 -11.35 -8.81
N ASP A 241 15.56 -12.33 -9.53
CA ASP A 241 14.91 -12.90 -10.73
C ASP A 241 13.78 -13.90 -10.37
N THR A 242 12.73 -13.38 -9.73
CA THR A 242 11.60 -14.17 -9.24
C THR A 242 10.74 -14.77 -10.35
N ASN A 243 10.82 -14.23 -11.58
CA ASN A 243 10.17 -14.80 -12.76
C ASN A 243 11.12 -15.65 -13.63
N SER A 244 12.29 -16.06 -13.12
CA SER A 244 13.22 -16.95 -13.83
C SER A 244 12.59 -18.24 -14.40
N PRO A 245 11.56 -18.88 -13.80
CA PRO A 245 10.87 -20.01 -14.42
C PRO A 245 10.06 -19.68 -15.69
N LEU A 246 9.74 -18.40 -15.93
CA LEU A 246 8.98 -17.92 -17.09
C LEU A 246 9.87 -17.39 -18.23
N LYS A 247 11.20 -17.40 -18.06
CA LYS A 247 12.16 -16.77 -18.98
C LYS A 247 11.97 -17.18 -20.45
N ASP A 248 11.70 -18.46 -20.72
CA ASP A 248 11.59 -19.01 -22.07
C ASP A 248 10.24 -18.67 -22.74
N ASN A 249 9.24 -18.30 -21.94
CA ASN A 249 7.93 -17.84 -22.40
C ASN A 249 7.76 -16.32 -22.33
N LYS A 250 8.76 -15.56 -21.85
CA LYS A 250 8.69 -14.10 -21.61
C LYS A 250 8.16 -13.31 -22.81
N GLU A 251 8.72 -13.53 -24.01
CA GLU A 251 8.31 -12.83 -25.23
C GLU A 251 6.91 -13.23 -25.74
N ASN A 252 6.33 -14.32 -25.22
CA ASN A 252 4.96 -14.74 -25.50
C ASN A 252 3.93 -14.24 -24.47
N ILE A 253 4.40 -13.68 -23.34
CA ILE A 253 3.55 -13.20 -22.25
C ILE A 253 3.36 -11.69 -22.39
N THR A 254 2.11 -11.24 -22.43
CA THR A 254 1.77 -9.82 -22.31
C THR A 254 1.74 -9.46 -20.83
N VAL A 255 2.76 -8.78 -20.35
CA VAL A 255 2.81 -8.23 -18.98
C VAL A 255 2.06 -6.89 -18.97
N LEU A 256 1.02 -6.77 -18.14
CA LEU A 256 0.32 -5.51 -17.93
C LEU A 256 0.97 -4.76 -16.77
N THR A 257 1.48 -3.55 -17.01
CA THR A 257 2.41 -2.86 -16.11
C THR A 257 1.72 -1.95 -15.07
N ASP A 258 0.49 -1.51 -15.32
CA ASP A 258 -0.27 -0.62 -14.43
C ASP A 258 -1.63 -1.22 -13.99
N VAL A 259 -1.58 -2.29 -13.20
CA VAL A 259 -2.78 -2.98 -12.69
C VAL A 259 -2.88 -2.87 -11.17
N LEU A 260 -4.06 -2.47 -10.69
CA LEU A 260 -4.35 -2.32 -9.27
C LEU A 260 -5.56 -3.17 -8.84
N SER A 261 -5.44 -3.85 -7.71
CA SER A 261 -6.55 -4.50 -7.04
C SER A 261 -7.60 -3.49 -6.55
N ALA A 262 -8.84 -3.95 -6.39
CA ALA A 262 -9.91 -3.10 -5.88
C ALA A 262 -9.89 -2.98 -4.33
N HIS A 263 -9.22 -3.92 -3.66
CA HIS A 263 -9.00 -3.93 -2.22
C HIS A 263 -7.66 -4.61 -1.91
N SER A 264 -7.15 -4.44 -0.69
CA SER A 264 -5.99 -5.21 -0.18
C SER A 264 -6.39 -6.54 0.48
N HIS A 265 -7.62 -7.02 0.29
CA HIS A 265 -8.11 -8.27 0.90
C HIS A 265 -8.82 -9.11 -0.17
N THR A 266 -8.64 -10.43 -0.13
CA THR A 266 -9.11 -11.39 -1.15
C THR A 266 -10.61 -11.26 -1.43
N ALA A 267 -11.45 -11.35 -0.39
CA ALA A 267 -12.90 -11.36 -0.53
C ALA A 267 -13.47 -10.12 -1.26
N PRO A 268 -13.21 -8.87 -0.82
CA PRO A 268 -13.73 -7.67 -1.49
C PRO A 268 -13.01 -7.30 -2.79
N SER A 269 -11.76 -7.74 -2.99
CA SER A 269 -11.07 -7.54 -4.28
C SER A 269 -11.64 -8.47 -5.36
N LEU A 270 -11.76 -9.77 -5.05
CA LEU A 270 -12.37 -10.75 -5.96
C LEU A 270 -13.87 -10.49 -6.17
N LEU A 271 -14.56 -9.84 -5.22
CA LEU A 271 -15.94 -9.37 -5.41
C LEU A 271 -16.05 -8.51 -6.65
N ARG A 272 -15.16 -7.54 -6.79
CA ARG A 272 -15.15 -6.64 -7.93
C ARG A 272 -14.48 -7.28 -9.17
N ALA A 273 -13.47 -8.14 -9.00
CA ALA A 273 -12.79 -8.79 -10.12
C ALA A 273 -13.66 -9.82 -10.88
N LEU A 274 -14.44 -10.64 -10.15
CA LEU A 274 -15.19 -11.79 -10.67
C LEU A 274 -16.70 -11.55 -10.75
N SER A 275 -17.12 -10.29 -10.73
CA SER A 275 -18.50 -9.90 -11.00
C SER A 275 -18.55 -8.61 -11.83
N ILE A 276 -19.69 -8.29 -12.42
CA ILE A 276 -19.88 -7.17 -13.35
C ILE A 276 -20.61 -6.05 -12.61
N ALA A 277 -19.98 -4.87 -12.50
CA ALA A 277 -20.58 -3.64 -11.96
C ALA A 277 -21.85 -3.26 -12.73
N GLN A 278 -22.82 -2.56 -12.12
CA GLN A 278 -23.86 -1.89 -12.92
C GLN A 278 -23.26 -0.66 -13.61
N ASP A 279 -22.73 0.27 -12.81
CA ASP A 279 -21.97 1.43 -13.27
C ASP A 279 -20.51 1.34 -12.78
N PRO A 280 -19.52 1.20 -13.68
CA PRO A 280 -18.10 1.12 -13.34
C PRO A 280 -17.50 2.45 -12.83
N TYR A 281 -18.20 3.58 -12.96
CA TYR A 281 -17.72 4.88 -12.49
C TYR A 281 -18.05 5.14 -11.01
N THR A 282 -19.20 4.65 -10.52
CA THR A 282 -19.65 4.84 -9.13
C THR A 282 -19.41 3.64 -8.23
N ASP A 283 -19.42 2.41 -8.75
CA ASP A 283 -19.22 1.17 -7.99
C ASP A 283 -17.98 1.15 -7.06
N PRO A 284 -16.81 1.71 -7.41
CA PRO A 284 -15.66 1.78 -6.51
C PRO A 284 -15.87 2.63 -5.25
N LEU A 285 -16.96 3.40 -5.17
CA LEU A 285 -17.37 4.25 -4.05
C LEU A 285 -18.65 3.74 -3.35
N VAL A 286 -19.03 2.48 -3.59
CA VAL A 286 -20.17 1.80 -2.94
C VAL A 286 -19.64 0.74 -1.98
N ARG A 287 -20.25 0.64 -0.78
CA ARG A 287 -19.85 -0.34 0.24
C ARG A 287 -20.14 -1.76 -0.23
N ASP A 288 -19.28 -2.70 0.15
CA ASP A 288 -19.34 -4.08 -0.36
C ASP A 288 -20.72 -4.72 -0.17
N ASN A 289 -21.35 -4.52 0.99
CA ASN A 289 -22.67 -5.04 1.34
C ASN A 289 -23.84 -4.39 0.55
N GLU A 290 -23.60 -3.28 -0.12
CA GLU A 290 -24.57 -2.57 -0.96
C GLU A 290 -24.39 -2.87 -2.45
N LEU A 291 -23.29 -3.53 -2.84
CA LEU A 291 -22.98 -3.85 -4.24
C LEU A 291 -24.02 -4.78 -4.88
N GLN A 292 -24.54 -4.37 -6.05
CA GLN A 292 -25.50 -5.12 -6.86
C GLN A 292 -24.83 -5.62 -8.16
N ARG A 293 -23.82 -6.50 -8.06
CA ARG A 293 -22.99 -6.94 -9.19
C ARG A 293 -23.38 -8.33 -9.71
N ILE A 294 -23.28 -8.57 -11.03
CA ILE A 294 -23.63 -9.87 -11.63
C ILE A 294 -22.45 -10.83 -11.55
N ASN A 295 -22.64 -12.06 -11.07
CA ASN A 295 -21.58 -13.08 -11.00
C ASN A 295 -21.05 -13.48 -12.40
N LEU A 296 -19.73 -13.39 -12.61
CA LEU A 296 -19.10 -13.69 -13.92
C LEU A 296 -19.26 -15.16 -14.33
N ILE A 297 -19.11 -16.09 -13.38
CA ILE A 297 -19.17 -17.53 -13.64
C ILE A 297 -20.60 -17.92 -14.06
N GLN A 298 -21.60 -17.30 -13.46
CA GLN A 298 -23.01 -17.46 -13.85
C GLN A 298 -23.28 -16.98 -15.28
N LEU A 299 -22.68 -15.86 -15.71
CA LEU A 299 -22.79 -15.39 -17.11
C LEU A 299 -22.11 -16.33 -18.11
N LEU A 300 -20.94 -16.87 -17.76
CA LEU A 300 -20.23 -17.84 -18.59
C LEU A 300 -21.06 -19.13 -18.75
N ASN A 301 -21.69 -19.62 -17.66
CA ASN A 301 -22.63 -20.73 -17.72
C ASN A 301 -23.81 -20.45 -18.68
N MET A 302 -24.43 -19.26 -18.58
CA MET A 302 -25.53 -18.86 -19.46
C MET A 302 -25.11 -18.76 -20.93
N LYS A 303 -23.86 -18.38 -21.21
CA LYS A 303 -23.27 -18.40 -22.55
C LYS A 303 -22.92 -19.82 -23.05
N GLY A 304 -22.99 -20.84 -22.19
CA GLY A 304 -22.74 -22.24 -22.53
C GLY A 304 -21.30 -22.73 -22.29
N TYR A 305 -20.48 -21.97 -21.56
CA TYR A 305 -19.16 -22.45 -21.12
C TYR A 305 -19.30 -23.56 -20.07
N GLU A 306 -18.39 -24.53 -20.10
CA GLU A 306 -18.20 -25.44 -18.97
C GLU A 306 -17.26 -24.78 -17.94
N THR A 307 -17.84 -24.26 -16.86
CA THR A 307 -17.09 -23.62 -15.77
C THR A 307 -16.55 -24.62 -14.76
N THR A 308 -15.28 -24.47 -14.40
CA THR A 308 -14.59 -25.31 -13.41
C THR A 308 -13.81 -24.43 -12.43
N TRP A 309 -13.94 -24.69 -11.13
CA TRP A 309 -13.23 -24.00 -10.05
C TRP A 309 -12.35 -24.99 -9.28
N PHE A 310 -11.03 -24.80 -9.35
CA PHE A 310 -10.05 -25.55 -8.56
C PHE A 310 -9.39 -24.59 -7.57
N SER A 311 -9.45 -24.90 -6.27
CA SER A 311 -8.93 -24.02 -5.22
C SER A 311 -7.99 -24.77 -4.28
N ASN A 312 -6.84 -24.16 -4.01
CA ASN A 312 -5.97 -24.60 -2.91
C ASN A 312 -6.36 -23.96 -1.58
N GLN A 313 -7.02 -22.79 -1.63
CA GLN A 313 -7.74 -22.24 -0.49
C GLN A 313 -8.86 -23.19 -0.09
N GLY A 314 -8.90 -23.52 1.20
CA GLY A 314 -9.83 -24.49 1.75
C GLY A 314 -11.13 -23.88 2.19
N ILE A 315 -12.25 -24.55 1.92
CA ILE A 315 -13.51 -24.27 2.62
C ILE A 315 -13.36 -24.67 4.08
N ALA A 316 -12.85 -23.75 4.91
CA ALA A 316 -12.97 -23.82 6.36
C ALA A 316 -14.35 -23.24 6.74
N GLY A 317 -15.43 -23.97 6.47
CA GLY A 317 -16.80 -23.52 6.77
C GLY A 317 -17.11 -22.11 6.24
N LYS A 318 -17.59 -21.22 7.13
CA LYS A 318 -17.97 -19.83 6.81
C LYS A 318 -16.81 -18.94 6.35
N PHE A 319 -15.57 -19.39 6.46
CA PHE A 319 -14.38 -18.55 6.34
C PHE A 319 -13.88 -18.34 4.90
N ASP A 320 -14.00 -19.32 3.99
CA ASP A 320 -13.72 -19.12 2.55
C ASP A 320 -14.87 -18.36 1.88
N THR A 321 -14.86 -17.04 2.07
CA THR A 321 -15.82 -16.11 1.49
C THR A 321 -15.69 -16.05 -0.04
N ALA A 322 -14.48 -16.16 -0.60
CA ALA A 322 -14.26 -16.00 -2.03
C ALA A 322 -14.88 -17.15 -2.85
N SER A 323 -14.68 -18.40 -2.43
CA SER A 323 -15.30 -19.54 -3.10
C SER A 323 -16.82 -19.56 -2.95
N GLN A 324 -17.37 -18.99 -1.88
CA GLN A 324 -18.83 -18.85 -1.70
C GLN A 324 -19.42 -17.76 -2.61
N LEU A 325 -18.78 -16.59 -2.70
CA LEU A 325 -19.28 -15.46 -3.48
C LEU A 325 -19.07 -15.61 -5.00
N TYR A 326 -18.05 -16.36 -5.44
CA TYR A 326 -17.71 -16.48 -6.88
C TYR A 326 -17.78 -17.93 -7.35
N GLY A 327 -16.91 -18.78 -6.79
CA GLY A 327 -16.73 -20.17 -7.21
C GLY A 327 -17.98 -21.04 -7.08
N ALA A 328 -18.90 -20.72 -6.17
CA ALA A 328 -20.11 -21.49 -5.89
C ALA A 328 -21.00 -21.72 -7.12
N LYS A 329 -21.03 -20.76 -8.06
CA LYS A 329 -21.81 -20.85 -9.31
C LYS A 329 -21.15 -21.74 -10.39
N ALA A 330 -19.91 -22.22 -10.20
CA ALA A 330 -19.25 -23.09 -11.17
C ALA A 330 -19.88 -24.50 -11.23
N TYR A 331 -19.96 -25.09 -12.43
CA TYR A 331 -20.51 -26.44 -12.62
C TYR A 331 -19.67 -27.52 -11.95
N LYS A 332 -18.33 -27.43 -12.06
CA LYS A 332 -17.38 -28.35 -11.44
C LYS A 332 -16.53 -27.60 -10.41
N LYS A 333 -16.36 -28.19 -9.22
CA LYS A 333 -15.63 -27.59 -8.08
C LYS A 333 -14.72 -28.65 -7.44
N LYS A 334 -13.48 -28.30 -7.10
CA LYS A 334 -12.57 -29.14 -6.31
C LYS A 334 -11.68 -28.29 -5.41
N PHE A 335 -11.58 -28.70 -4.15
CA PHE A 335 -10.79 -28.04 -3.11
C PHE A 335 -9.68 -29.00 -2.67
N LEU A 336 -8.44 -28.53 -2.61
CA LEU A 336 -7.28 -29.38 -2.31
C LEU A 336 -7.11 -29.63 -0.81
N ASN A 337 -7.17 -28.56 0.00
CA ASN A 337 -7.02 -28.59 1.45
C ASN A 337 -8.36 -28.29 2.15
N PHE A 338 -9.21 -29.30 2.36
CA PHE A 338 -10.53 -29.13 2.99
C PHE A 338 -10.48 -29.38 4.51
N LYS A 339 -11.16 -28.55 5.33
CA LYS A 339 -11.25 -28.73 6.79
C LYS A 339 -12.71 -28.93 7.24
N ILE A 340 -13.00 -30.10 7.80
CA ILE A 340 -14.23 -30.36 8.56
C ILE A 340 -13.87 -30.33 10.05
N ASN A 341 -14.63 -29.58 10.86
CA ASN A 341 -14.64 -29.65 12.33
C ASN A 341 -13.26 -29.56 13.03
N GLU A 342 -12.48 -28.51 12.73
CA GLU A 342 -11.25 -28.05 13.44
C GLU A 342 -10.12 -29.06 13.65
N SER A 343 -10.28 -30.29 13.18
CA SER A 343 -9.32 -31.37 13.26
C SER A 343 -8.88 -31.71 11.85
N PHE A 344 -7.56 -31.83 11.63
CA PHE A 344 -7.01 -32.40 10.41
C PHE A 344 -7.29 -33.92 10.41
N ILE A 345 -8.55 -34.30 10.19
CA ILE A 345 -8.94 -35.71 10.17
C ILE A 345 -8.42 -36.35 8.87
N SER A 346 -7.55 -37.34 9.07
CA SER A 346 -6.95 -38.26 8.10
C SER A 346 -5.80 -37.75 7.22
N ASN A 347 -4.58 -37.95 7.74
CA ASN A 347 -3.43 -38.61 7.10
C ASN A 347 -2.88 -38.10 5.75
N ASN A 348 -3.30 -36.96 5.22
CA ASN A 348 -2.75 -36.40 3.98
C ASN A 348 -1.78 -35.24 4.24
N GLU A 349 -0.68 -35.23 3.49
CA GLU A 349 0.26 -34.12 3.41
C GLU A 349 -0.43 -32.83 2.92
N VAL A 350 0.07 -31.67 3.36
CA VAL A 350 -0.41 -30.36 2.90
C VAL A 350 -0.21 -30.25 1.39
N LYS A 351 -1.27 -29.89 0.66
CA LYS A 351 -1.19 -29.75 -0.80
C LYS A 351 -0.77 -28.34 -1.19
N PHE A 352 0.20 -28.26 -2.09
CA PHE A 352 0.71 -27.01 -2.65
C PHE A 352 0.04 -26.70 -4.00
N ASP A 353 0.22 -25.47 -4.49
CA ASP A 353 -0.44 -25.00 -5.71
C ASP A 353 -0.03 -25.77 -6.98
N SER A 354 1.09 -26.52 -6.94
CA SER A 354 1.45 -27.49 -7.97
C SER A 354 0.34 -28.53 -8.24
N GLU A 355 -0.48 -28.87 -7.25
CA GLU A 355 -1.63 -29.76 -7.45
C GLU A 355 -2.75 -29.11 -8.28
N LEU A 356 -2.88 -27.78 -8.30
CA LEU A 356 -3.81 -27.10 -9.22
C LEU A 356 -3.39 -27.30 -10.68
N VAL A 357 -2.08 -27.30 -10.94
CA VAL A 357 -1.50 -27.60 -12.26
C VAL A 357 -1.81 -29.05 -12.66
N ASN A 358 -1.69 -30.01 -11.73
CA ASN A 358 -2.06 -31.41 -11.97
C ASN A 358 -3.55 -31.58 -12.30
N LEU A 359 -4.44 -30.82 -11.63
CA LEU A 359 -5.87 -30.82 -11.95
C LEU A 359 -6.16 -30.22 -13.33
N LEU A 360 -5.47 -29.14 -13.71
CA LEU A 360 -5.57 -28.55 -15.03
C LEU A 360 -5.08 -29.52 -16.12
N GLU A 361 -3.91 -30.15 -15.94
CA GLU A 361 -3.36 -31.07 -16.94
C GLU A 361 -4.30 -32.25 -17.18
N ASN A 362 -4.87 -32.81 -16.10
CA ASN A 362 -5.85 -33.89 -16.23
C ASN A 362 -7.13 -33.44 -16.95
N LYS A 363 -7.63 -32.23 -16.66
CA LYS A 363 -8.78 -31.65 -17.38
C LYS A 363 -8.48 -31.42 -18.88
N PHE A 364 -7.23 -31.13 -19.26
CA PHE A 364 -6.80 -30.98 -20.65
C PHE A 364 -6.52 -32.31 -21.39
N LYS A 365 -6.64 -33.47 -20.73
CA LYS A 365 -6.64 -34.80 -21.38
C LYS A 365 -8.03 -35.16 -21.94
N ASP A 366 -9.09 -34.51 -21.44
CA ASP A 366 -10.46 -34.69 -21.93
C ASP A 366 -10.68 -34.02 -23.30
N LYS A 367 -11.60 -34.56 -24.12
CA LYS A 367 -12.12 -33.83 -25.28
C LYS A 367 -13.13 -32.77 -24.81
N PHE A 368 -12.97 -31.54 -25.29
CA PHE A 368 -13.86 -30.43 -24.97
C PHE A 368 -14.92 -30.23 -26.05
N ASP A 369 -16.15 -30.69 -25.81
CA ASP A 369 -17.30 -30.42 -26.69
C ASP A 369 -17.87 -29.00 -26.51
N LYS A 370 -17.59 -28.38 -25.36
CA LYS A 370 -17.96 -26.99 -25.02
C LYS A 370 -16.71 -26.15 -24.73
N PRO A 371 -16.75 -24.82 -24.96
CA PRO A 371 -15.65 -23.94 -24.53
C PRO A 371 -15.50 -23.99 -23.01
N GLN A 372 -14.26 -24.00 -22.52
CA GLN A 372 -13.95 -24.19 -21.10
C GLN A 372 -13.63 -22.86 -20.43
N ALA A 373 -14.11 -22.69 -19.19
CA ALA A 373 -13.73 -21.57 -18.32
C ALA A 373 -13.21 -22.14 -16.99
N ILE A 374 -11.89 -22.22 -16.85
CA ILE A 374 -11.23 -22.93 -15.75
C ILE A 374 -10.53 -21.92 -14.85
N PHE A 375 -10.95 -21.86 -13.59
CA PHE A 375 -10.40 -20.98 -12.56
C PHE A 375 -9.51 -21.79 -11.62
N LEU A 376 -8.27 -21.35 -11.42
CA LEU A 376 -7.30 -21.90 -10.48
C LEU A 376 -7.07 -20.86 -9.37
N HIS A 377 -7.37 -21.18 -8.12
CA HIS A 377 -7.28 -20.26 -6.99
C HIS A 377 -6.13 -20.67 -6.05
N SER A 378 -5.03 -19.92 -6.14
CA SER A 378 -3.76 -20.14 -5.43
C SER A 378 -3.85 -19.88 -3.93
N TYR A 379 -2.86 -20.37 -3.18
CA TYR A 379 -2.61 -19.95 -1.80
C TYR A 379 -1.11 -19.68 -1.48
N ALA A 380 -0.20 -19.94 -2.43
CA ALA A 380 1.26 -19.89 -2.20
C ALA A 380 1.79 -18.53 -1.73
N GLY A 381 1.20 -17.42 -2.17
CA GLY A 381 1.64 -16.07 -1.79
C GLY A 381 1.14 -15.60 -0.43
N HIS A 382 0.26 -16.36 0.23
CA HIS A 382 -0.31 -16.03 1.53
C HIS A 382 0.74 -16.14 2.65
N PHE A 383 0.69 -15.28 3.66
CA PHE A 383 1.47 -15.45 4.88
C PHE A 383 1.01 -16.73 5.63
N ASP A 384 1.88 -17.59 6.19
CA ASP A 384 3.34 -17.58 6.24
C ASP A 384 3.95 -18.28 5.01
N TYR A 385 4.61 -17.50 4.16
CA TYR A 385 4.92 -17.81 2.75
C TYR A 385 5.65 -19.15 2.55
N CYS A 386 6.70 -19.42 3.34
CA CYS A 386 7.46 -20.67 3.24
C CYS A 386 6.66 -21.92 3.62
N SER A 387 5.54 -21.76 4.34
CA SER A 387 4.67 -22.87 4.72
C SER A 387 3.72 -23.29 3.59
N ASN A 388 3.52 -22.41 2.59
CA ASN A 388 2.58 -22.59 1.49
C ASN A 388 3.26 -23.07 0.19
N ILE A 389 4.54 -23.45 0.26
CA ILE A 389 5.33 -24.03 -0.85
C ILE A 389 6.10 -25.29 -0.40
N PRO A 390 6.51 -26.18 -1.32
CA PRO A 390 7.34 -27.33 -0.98
C PRO A 390 8.65 -26.88 -0.31
N LYS A 391 9.07 -27.56 0.78
CA LYS A 391 10.31 -27.21 1.51
C LYS A 391 11.57 -27.23 0.64
N SER A 392 11.59 -28.06 -0.41
CA SER A 392 12.66 -28.12 -1.42
C SER A 392 12.71 -26.92 -2.36
N GLU A 393 11.73 -26.03 -2.32
CA GLU A 393 11.63 -24.81 -3.14
C GLU A 393 11.88 -23.53 -2.32
N LYS A 394 12.16 -23.62 -1.01
CA LYS A 394 12.72 -22.49 -0.25
C LYS A 394 14.14 -22.20 -0.75
N ILE A 395 14.37 -20.98 -1.20
CA ILE A 395 15.67 -20.52 -1.70
C ILE A 395 16.44 -19.81 -0.58
N ILE A 396 17.76 -20.04 -0.55
CA ILE A 396 18.70 -19.24 0.23
C ILE A 396 19.38 -18.28 -0.75
N PHE A 397 19.09 -16.99 -0.63
CA PHE A 397 19.65 -15.98 -1.51
C PHE A 397 21.08 -15.62 -1.09
N ASN A 398 21.95 -15.38 -2.07
CA ASN A 398 23.37 -15.00 -1.86
C ASN A 398 23.73 -13.78 -2.74
N ASP A 399 22.77 -12.87 -2.88
CA ASP A 399 22.92 -11.60 -3.58
C ASP A 399 23.44 -10.50 -2.62
N ASN A 400 23.59 -9.28 -3.13
CA ASN A 400 24.07 -8.16 -2.32
C ASN A 400 23.04 -7.67 -1.29
N PHE A 401 21.75 -7.91 -1.54
CA PHE A 401 20.67 -7.62 -0.59
C PHE A 401 20.78 -8.53 0.65
N SER A 402 20.96 -9.83 0.48
CA SER A 402 21.13 -10.80 1.59
C SER A 402 22.44 -10.60 2.38
N LYS A 403 23.46 -9.98 1.79
CA LYS A 403 24.75 -9.69 2.44
C LYS A 403 24.76 -8.34 3.17
N ALA A 404 23.92 -7.40 2.73
CA ALA A 404 23.83 -6.07 3.30
C ALA A 404 23.27 -6.11 4.73
N ASN A 405 23.70 -5.18 5.58
CA ASN A 405 23.12 -5.10 6.92
C ASN A 405 21.73 -4.42 6.87
N PHE A 406 20.91 -4.63 7.90
CA PHE A 406 19.53 -4.11 7.92
C PHE A 406 19.43 -2.58 7.68
N ARG A 407 20.45 -1.81 8.10
CA ARG A 407 20.51 -0.36 7.92
C ARG A 407 20.84 0.05 6.48
N ASP A 408 21.64 -0.74 5.75
CA ASP A 408 21.87 -0.57 4.31
C ASP A 408 20.60 -0.85 3.50
N ILE A 409 19.79 -1.81 3.95
CA ILE A 409 18.59 -2.22 3.25
C ILE A 409 17.48 -1.17 3.46
N PHE A 410 17.11 -0.91 4.71
CA PHE A 410 15.93 -0.10 5.08
C PHE A 410 16.24 1.31 5.62
N GLY A 411 17.52 1.68 5.74
CA GLY A 411 17.93 3.00 6.21
C GLY A 411 17.66 3.21 7.69
N LYS A 412 16.71 4.09 8.02
CA LYS A 412 16.33 4.43 9.41
C LYS A 412 15.13 3.64 9.94
N PHE A 413 14.49 2.85 9.10
CA PHE A 413 13.34 2.04 9.49
C PHE A 413 13.71 1.10 10.64
N PHE A 414 12.78 0.90 11.58
CA PHE A 414 13.01 0.07 12.76
C PHE A 414 12.04 -1.10 12.81
N ILE A 415 12.59 -2.31 12.88
CA ILE A 415 11.88 -3.54 13.20
C ILE A 415 12.59 -4.22 14.37
N GLN A 416 11.80 -4.75 15.31
CA GLN A 416 12.31 -5.40 16.52
C GLN A 416 13.06 -6.71 16.21
N ASN A 417 12.53 -7.56 15.33
CA ASN A 417 13.16 -8.81 14.90
C ASN A 417 13.60 -8.73 13.44
N GLN A 418 14.77 -8.10 13.22
CA GLN A 418 15.35 -7.89 11.89
C GLN A 418 15.63 -9.21 11.15
N GLY A 419 16.09 -10.25 11.86
CA GLY A 419 16.39 -11.55 11.28
C GLY A 419 15.16 -12.25 10.72
N GLN A 420 14.07 -12.29 11.50
CA GLN A 420 12.79 -12.84 11.02
C GLN A 420 12.23 -12.06 9.84
N HIS A 421 12.38 -10.74 9.83
CA HIS A 421 11.90 -9.91 8.73
C HIS A 421 12.64 -10.18 7.41
N LEU A 422 13.97 -10.34 7.47
CA LEU A 422 14.76 -10.76 6.30
C LEU A 422 14.39 -12.18 5.84
N GLU A 423 14.19 -13.12 6.78
CA GLU A 423 13.70 -14.47 6.44
C GLU A 423 12.31 -14.44 5.80
N ASN A 424 11.40 -13.57 6.25
CA ASN A 424 10.07 -13.43 5.65
C ASN A 424 10.17 -12.94 4.20
N ILE A 425 11.10 -12.04 3.87
CA ILE A 425 11.35 -11.56 2.50
C ILE A 425 11.90 -12.69 1.63
N ASP A 426 12.91 -13.43 2.09
CA ASP A 426 13.46 -14.58 1.35
C ASP A 426 12.41 -15.70 1.15
N CYS A 427 11.53 -15.91 2.15
CA CYS A 427 10.39 -16.82 2.04
C CYS A 427 9.33 -16.34 1.04
N TYR A 428 9.04 -15.03 1.01
CA TYR A 428 8.12 -14.45 0.04
C TYR A 428 8.65 -14.58 -1.39
N ASP A 429 9.92 -14.23 -1.63
CA ASP A 429 10.54 -14.34 -2.95
C ASP A 429 10.65 -15.81 -3.43
N SER A 430 10.85 -16.75 -2.50
CA SER A 430 10.76 -18.18 -2.79
C SER A 430 9.34 -18.56 -3.27
N ALA A 431 8.29 -18.02 -2.64
CA ALA A 431 6.92 -18.21 -3.07
C ALA A 431 6.63 -17.55 -4.44
N MET A 432 7.20 -16.38 -4.74
CA MET A 432 7.08 -15.74 -6.06
C MET A 432 7.67 -16.62 -7.17
N ILE A 433 8.75 -17.36 -6.88
CA ILE A 433 9.38 -18.31 -7.81
C ILE A 433 8.53 -19.58 -7.96
N HIS A 434 7.96 -20.11 -6.88
CA HIS A 434 7.00 -21.22 -6.94
C HIS A 434 5.77 -20.87 -7.80
N ILE A 435 5.19 -19.67 -7.59
CA ILE A 435 4.08 -19.15 -8.40
C ILE A 435 4.49 -19.03 -9.87
N SER A 436 5.66 -18.46 -10.17
CA SER A 436 6.16 -18.35 -11.54
C SER A 436 6.34 -19.71 -12.23
N LYS A 437 6.80 -20.73 -11.49
CA LYS A 437 6.90 -22.13 -11.97
C LYS A 437 5.53 -22.73 -12.28
N ASN A 438 4.53 -22.48 -11.44
CA ASN A 438 3.16 -22.94 -11.69
C ASN A 438 2.52 -22.23 -12.89
N ILE A 439 2.68 -20.90 -13.03
CA ILE A 439 2.23 -20.13 -14.20
C ILE A 439 2.87 -20.68 -15.49
N ASN A 440 4.19 -20.94 -15.48
CA ASN A 440 4.88 -21.51 -16.64
C ASN A 440 4.30 -22.87 -17.03
N SER A 441 4.01 -23.71 -16.04
CA SER A 441 3.43 -25.03 -16.26
C SER A 441 2.01 -24.97 -16.84
N VAL A 442 1.20 -24.00 -16.39
CA VAL A 442 -0.13 -23.70 -16.97
C VAL A 442 -0.04 -23.20 -18.42
N ILE A 443 0.94 -22.35 -18.73
CA ILE A 443 1.23 -21.89 -20.10
C ILE A 443 1.62 -23.08 -20.99
N GLU A 444 2.50 -23.97 -20.55
CA GLU A 444 2.92 -25.15 -21.32
C GLU A 444 1.77 -26.17 -21.53
N ILE A 445 0.79 -26.24 -20.61
CA ILE A 445 -0.46 -27.00 -20.84
C ILE A 445 -1.31 -26.32 -21.92
N ALA A 446 -1.55 -25.01 -21.81
CA ALA A 446 -2.34 -24.24 -22.78
C ALA A 446 -1.73 -24.24 -24.19
N LYS A 447 -0.40 -24.22 -24.29
CA LYS A 447 0.40 -24.27 -25.52
C LYS A 447 0.21 -25.57 -26.32
N LYS A 448 -0.05 -26.69 -25.65
CA LYS A 448 -0.34 -27.99 -26.28
C LYS A 448 -1.77 -28.09 -26.84
N SER A 449 -2.67 -27.18 -26.45
CA SER A 449 -4.06 -27.15 -26.92
C SER A 449 -4.14 -26.73 -28.39
N LEU A 450 -4.83 -27.52 -29.22
CA LEU A 450 -5.14 -27.15 -30.61
C LEU A 450 -6.27 -26.12 -30.71
N LYS A 451 -7.13 -26.03 -29.69
CA LYS A 451 -8.21 -25.03 -29.63
C LYS A 451 -7.67 -23.67 -29.20
N PRO A 452 -8.27 -22.54 -29.64
CA PRO A 452 -7.96 -21.22 -29.12
C PRO A 452 -8.01 -21.22 -27.59
N THR A 453 -6.87 -20.97 -26.94
CA THR A 453 -6.75 -21.04 -25.47
C THR A 453 -5.97 -19.82 -24.97
N ILE A 454 -6.57 -19.10 -24.03
CA ILE A 454 -6.02 -17.89 -23.41
C ILE A 454 -5.80 -18.17 -21.92
N VAL A 455 -4.63 -17.83 -21.41
CA VAL A 455 -4.30 -17.84 -19.98
C VAL A 455 -4.26 -16.39 -19.49
N ILE A 456 -5.00 -16.11 -18.42
CA ILE A 456 -4.95 -14.85 -17.68
C ILE A 456 -4.48 -15.18 -16.27
N TYR A 457 -3.35 -14.63 -15.85
CA TYR A 457 -2.90 -14.65 -14.45
C TYR A 457 -3.02 -13.25 -13.86
N PHE A 458 -3.51 -13.15 -12.63
CA PHE A 458 -3.49 -11.93 -11.83
C PHE A 458 -3.46 -12.29 -10.35
N SER A 459 -2.93 -11.43 -9.48
CA SER A 459 -3.17 -11.55 -8.03
C SER A 459 -4.44 -10.83 -7.61
N ASP A 460 -5.18 -11.40 -6.67
CA ASP A 460 -6.31 -10.75 -6.03
C ASP A 460 -5.94 -9.39 -5.38
N HIS A 461 -4.82 -9.33 -4.67
CA HIS A 461 -4.16 -8.13 -4.15
C HIS A 461 -2.64 -8.34 -4.00
N GLY A 462 -1.93 -7.27 -3.65
CA GLY A 462 -0.52 -7.29 -3.30
C GLY A 462 -0.28 -7.42 -1.80
N GLU A 463 0.98 -7.26 -1.40
CA GLU A 463 1.50 -7.47 -0.05
C GLU A 463 2.68 -6.52 0.17
N ASP A 464 2.85 -5.97 1.37
CA ASP A 464 4.00 -5.15 1.76
C ASP A 464 4.86 -5.86 2.80
N VAL A 465 5.70 -6.76 2.29
CA VAL A 465 6.67 -7.50 3.10
C VAL A 465 7.77 -6.57 3.60
N PHE A 466 8.24 -5.61 2.80
CA PHE A 466 9.30 -4.66 3.19
C PHE A 466 8.91 -3.71 4.33
N GLY A 467 7.68 -3.18 4.33
CA GLY A 467 7.20 -2.32 5.41
C GLY A 467 6.63 -3.08 6.61
N ASN A 468 6.60 -4.43 6.55
CA ASN A 468 6.01 -5.30 7.57
C ASN A 468 4.55 -4.88 7.92
N THR A 469 3.80 -4.48 6.89
CA THR A 469 2.37 -4.15 7.02
C THR A 469 1.47 -5.28 6.52
N SER A 470 2.02 -6.33 5.90
CA SER A 470 1.25 -7.39 5.24
C SER A 470 0.36 -6.75 4.18
N HIS A 471 -0.95 -7.01 4.19
CA HIS A 471 -1.96 -6.39 3.34
C HIS A 471 -3.02 -5.60 4.16
N ASP A 472 -2.63 -5.16 5.37
CA ASP A 472 -3.48 -4.45 6.33
C ASP A 472 -4.06 -3.15 5.75
N SER A 473 -5.35 -3.19 5.44
CA SER A 473 -6.19 -2.10 4.95
C SER A 473 -6.21 -0.84 5.83
N ALA A 474 -5.95 -0.95 7.14
CA ALA A 474 -5.81 0.21 8.03
C ALA A 474 -4.44 0.90 7.85
N ARG A 475 -3.39 0.13 7.55
CA ARG A 475 -2.03 0.58 7.25
C ARG A 475 -1.71 0.51 5.75
N HIS A 476 -2.72 0.79 4.93
CA HIS A 476 -2.64 0.58 3.48
C HIS A 476 -1.47 1.33 2.84
N ASN A 477 -0.90 0.76 1.79
CA ASN A 477 0.06 1.43 0.91
C ASN A 477 0.02 0.85 -0.51
N PHE A 478 0.73 1.48 -1.44
CA PHE A 478 0.68 1.11 -2.86
C PHE A 478 1.07 -0.36 -3.15
N LYS A 479 1.95 -0.97 -2.35
CA LYS A 479 2.42 -2.37 -2.54
C LYS A 479 1.33 -3.41 -2.26
N HIS A 480 0.31 -3.05 -1.47
CA HIS A 480 -0.90 -3.86 -1.26
C HIS A 480 -1.83 -3.88 -2.47
N LEU A 481 -1.69 -2.91 -3.38
CA LEU A 481 -2.63 -2.69 -4.47
C LEU A 481 -2.04 -3.05 -5.84
N GLN A 482 -0.75 -2.78 -6.06
CA GLN A 482 -0.07 -3.07 -7.32
C GLN A 482 0.23 -4.57 -7.45
N ILE A 483 -0.46 -5.20 -8.40
CA ILE A 483 -0.45 -6.65 -8.63
C ILE A 483 0.22 -7.00 -9.97
N PRO A 484 0.84 -8.20 -10.09
CA PRO A 484 1.21 -8.73 -11.38
C PRO A 484 -0.04 -9.16 -12.15
N PHE A 485 0.01 -9.00 -13.46
CA PHE A 485 -1.06 -9.39 -14.38
C PHE A 485 -0.45 -9.80 -15.72
N TYR A 486 -0.66 -11.05 -16.12
CA TYR A 486 -0.08 -11.67 -17.31
C TYR A 486 -1.17 -12.23 -18.22
N VAL A 487 -1.01 -12.03 -19.53
CA VAL A 487 -1.89 -12.64 -20.54
C VAL A 487 -1.08 -13.38 -21.60
N TYR A 488 -1.39 -14.66 -21.78
CA TYR A 488 -0.80 -15.52 -22.80
C TYR A 488 -1.87 -16.06 -23.75
N PHE A 489 -1.57 -16.06 -25.05
CA PHE A 489 -2.38 -16.66 -26.10
C PHE A 489 -1.59 -17.83 -26.71
N ASN A 490 -2.19 -19.01 -26.82
CA ASN A 490 -1.60 -20.05 -27.67
C ASN A 490 -1.71 -19.67 -29.16
N ASP A 491 -0.98 -20.36 -30.03
CA ASP A 491 -0.89 -19.97 -31.45
C ASP A 491 -2.23 -20.07 -32.18
N SER A 492 -3.10 -21.00 -31.75
CA SER A 492 -4.49 -21.10 -32.23
C SER A 492 -5.30 -19.84 -31.89
N ALA A 493 -5.18 -19.32 -30.66
CA ALA A 493 -5.82 -18.07 -30.24
C ALA A 493 -5.21 -16.84 -30.90
N LYS A 494 -3.88 -16.76 -31.09
CA LYS A 494 -3.25 -15.68 -31.86
C LYS A 494 -3.79 -15.60 -33.29
N LYS A 495 -4.09 -16.76 -33.90
CA LYS A 495 -4.62 -16.86 -35.27
C LYS A 495 -6.11 -16.55 -35.37
N SER A 496 -6.94 -16.98 -34.41
CA SER A 496 -8.40 -16.79 -34.46
C SER A 496 -8.89 -15.50 -33.79
N LEU A 497 -8.07 -14.89 -32.91
CA LEU A 497 -8.39 -13.67 -32.16
C LEU A 497 -7.29 -12.59 -32.31
N PRO A 498 -6.88 -12.24 -33.55
CA PRO A 498 -5.76 -11.32 -33.78
C PRO A 498 -6.04 -9.91 -33.26
N ASP A 499 -7.29 -9.44 -33.34
CA ASP A 499 -7.69 -8.11 -32.84
C ASP A 499 -7.58 -8.02 -31.32
N GLN A 500 -8.00 -9.07 -30.61
CA GLN A 500 -7.90 -9.15 -29.14
C GLN A 500 -6.45 -9.24 -28.69
N TYR A 501 -5.61 -9.99 -29.42
CA TYR A 501 -4.17 -10.05 -29.18
C TYR A 501 -3.50 -8.70 -29.42
N GLN A 502 -3.83 -8.01 -30.53
CA GLN A 502 -3.29 -6.67 -30.79
C GLN A 502 -3.78 -5.63 -29.76
N ALA A 503 -5.04 -5.75 -29.31
CA ALA A 503 -5.60 -4.87 -28.28
C ALA A 503 -4.88 -5.01 -26.94
N VAL A 504 -4.63 -6.23 -26.45
CA VAL A 504 -3.92 -6.42 -25.18
C VAL A 504 -2.49 -5.91 -25.25
N GLN A 505 -1.79 -6.08 -26.39
CA GLN A 505 -0.47 -5.49 -26.63
C GLN A 505 -0.51 -3.95 -26.60
N LYS A 506 -1.52 -3.32 -27.20
CA LYS A 506 -1.73 -1.85 -27.21
C LYS A 506 -2.20 -1.29 -25.86
N ASN A 507 -2.70 -2.12 -24.96
CA ASN A 507 -3.21 -1.72 -23.65
C ASN A 507 -2.29 -2.09 -22.49
N LYS A 508 -1.16 -2.78 -22.75
CA LYS A 508 -0.29 -3.34 -21.70
C LYS A 508 0.24 -2.32 -20.68
N ASP A 509 0.51 -1.10 -21.14
CA ASP A 509 1.03 0.00 -20.31
C ASP A 509 -0.05 1.03 -19.91
N LYS A 510 -1.34 0.70 -20.11
CA LYS A 510 -2.45 1.58 -19.73
C LYS A 510 -2.99 1.22 -18.34
N PRO A 511 -3.48 2.21 -17.56
CA PRO A 511 -4.21 1.99 -16.32
C PRO A 511 -5.28 0.90 -16.41
N LEU A 512 -5.27 -0.02 -15.44
CA LEU A 512 -6.29 -1.04 -15.23
C LEU A 512 -6.66 -1.09 -13.73
N SER A 513 -7.96 -1.11 -13.44
CA SER A 513 -8.46 -1.66 -12.18
C SER A 513 -8.80 -3.13 -12.40
N LEU A 514 -8.46 -3.99 -11.45
CA LEU A 514 -8.87 -5.40 -11.45
C LEU A 514 -10.41 -5.54 -11.45
N SER A 515 -11.15 -4.54 -10.96
CA SER A 515 -12.62 -4.48 -11.02
C SER A 515 -13.21 -4.50 -12.44
N TRP A 516 -12.38 -4.31 -13.47
CA TRP A 516 -12.72 -4.33 -14.90
C TRP A 516 -12.29 -5.65 -15.58
N LEU A 517 -11.76 -6.63 -14.84
CA LEU A 517 -11.38 -7.93 -15.38
C LEU A 517 -12.59 -8.68 -15.96
N SER A 518 -13.72 -8.66 -15.26
CA SER A 518 -14.95 -9.31 -15.72
C SER A 518 -15.40 -8.79 -17.09
N ASP A 519 -15.32 -7.47 -17.32
CA ASP A 519 -15.57 -6.83 -18.63
C ASP A 519 -14.64 -7.33 -19.75
N SER A 520 -13.41 -7.71 -19.41
CA SER A 520 -12.47 -8.32 -20.35
C SER A 520 -12.81 -9.78 -20.65
N ILE A 521 -13.24 -10.56 -19.65
CA ILE A 521 -13.59 -11.98 -19.81
C ILE A 521 -14.92 -12.15 -20.57
N ILE A 522 -15.95 -11.33 -20.30
CA ILE A 522 -17.21 -11.37 -21.05
C ILE A 522 -17.02 -11.04 -22.54
N ASP A 523 -16.06 -10.17 -22.86
CA ASP A 523 -15.70 -9.80 -24.22
C ASP A 523 -15.05 -10.97 -25.00
N LEU A 524 -14.11 -11.69 -24.36
CA LEU A 524 -13.59 -12.95 -24.89
C LEU A 524 -14.70 -13.98 -25.09
N ALA A 525 -15.64 -14.08 -24.15
CA ALA A 525 -16.78 -14.99 -24.23
C ALA A 525 -17.86 -14.60 -25.26
N GLY A 526 -17.81 -13.40 -25.82
CA GLY A 526 -18.85 -12.92 -26.74
C GLY A 526 -20.17 -12.58 -26.04
N ILE A 527 -20.08 -12.03 -24.84
CA ILE A 527 -21.21 -11.54 -24.05
C ILE A 527 -21.13 -10.01 -24.03
N SER A 528 -22.24 -9.34 -24.33
CA SER A 528 -22.32 -7.87 -24.41
C SER A 528 -23.40 -7.33 -23.47
N ILE A 529 -23.03 -6.38 -22.63
CA ILE A 529 -23.91 -5.70 -21.66
C ILE A 529 -23.70 -4.19 -21.85
N GLU A 530 -24.64 -3.53 -22.55
CA GLU A 530 -24.67 -2.10 -22.90
C GLU A 530 -23.38 -1.43 -23.48
N LYS A 531 -23.56 -0.42 -24.36
CA LYS A 531 -22.46 0.09 -25.19
C LYS A 531 -21.30 0.77 -24.41
N LEU A 532 -21.56 1.27 -23.20
CA LEU A 532 -20.60 2.06 -22.41
C LEU A 532 -19.46 1.25 -21.76
N ARG A 533 -19.52 -0.08 -21.76
CA ARG A 533 -18.53 -0.94 -21.07
C ARG A 533 -17.33 -1.34 -21.94
N SER A 534 -17.41 -1.11 -23.25
CA SER A 534 -16.44 -1.63 -24.23
C SER A 534 -15.00 -1.14 -24.04
N SER A 535 -14.80 0.04 -23.44
CA SER A 535 -13.50 0.61 -23.10
C SER A 535 -12.82 -0.05 -21.88
N LEU A 536 -13.56 -0.82 -21.08
CA LEU A 536 -13.01 -1.52 -19.91
C LEU A 536 -12.29 -2.82 -20.28
N SER A 537 -12.64 -3.44 -21.41
CA SER A 537 -11.93 -4.63 -21.89
C SER A 537 -10.47 -4.31 -22.24
N ILE A 538 -9.53 -5.14 -21.80
CA ILE A 538 -8.14 -5.10 -22.30
C ILE A 538 -8.02 -5.68 -23.72
N PHE A 539 -9.04 -6.42 -24.18
CA PHE A 539 -9.12 -7.08 -25.49
C PHE A 539 -9.81 -6.24 -26.57
N LYS A 540 -10.12 -4.97 -26.27
CA LYS A 540 -10.54 -3.95 -27.24
C LYS A 540 -9.57 -2.77 -27.27
N ILE A 541 -9.46 -2.12 -28.42
CA ILE A 541 -8.69 -0.87 -28.51
C ILE A 541 -9.42 0.20 -27.68
N ARG A 542 -8.83 0.57 -26.55
CA ARG A 542 -9.39 1.59 -25.66
C ARG A 542 -9.16 2.99 -26.26
N THR A 543 -10.23 3.62 -26.73
CA THR A 543 -10.25 4.93 -27.40
C THR A 543 -10.95 6.03 -26.59
N THR A 544 -11.68 5.69 -25.54
CA THR A 544 -12.32 6.66 -24.63
C THR A 544 -11.48 6.87 -23.37
N GLU A 545 -11.82 7.90 -22.60
CA GLU A 545 -11.38 7.99 -21.21
C GLU A 545 -11.87 6.77 -20.40
N LEU A 546 -11.10 6.40 -19.37
CA LEU A 546 -11.39 5.31 -18.45
C LEU A 546 -11.93 5.88 -17.12
N PRO A 547 -12.74 5.12 -16.36
CA PRO A 547 -13.11 5.52 -15.00
C PRO A 547 -11.86 5.75 -14.14
N PRO A 548 -11.89 6.72 -13.20
CA PRO A 548 -10.81 6.88 -12.23
C PRO A 548 -10.71 5.64 -11.34
N ARG A 549 -9.49 5.19 -11.04
CA ARG A 549 -9.30 4.06 -10.12
C ARG A 549 -9.37 4.51 -8.67
N PHE A 550 -10.20 3.81 -7.92
CA PHE A 550 -10.27 3.84 -6.46
C PHE A 550 -10.11 2.41 -5.92
N SER A 551 -9.52 2.29 -4.75
CA SER A 551 -9.34 1.02 -4.03
C SER A 551 -9.65 1.22 -2.53
N ILE A 552 -9.91 0.13 -1.80
CA ILE A 552 -10.15 0.12 -0.35
C ILE A 552 -11.18 1.19 0.07
N PHE A 553 -12.39 1.11 -0.49
CA PHE A 553 -13.52 1.89 0.01
C PHE A 553 -14.07 1.23 1.27
N ARG A 554 -13.94 1.91 2.41
CA ARG A 554 -14.24 1.35 3.74
C ARG A 554 -14.80 2.39 4.69
N THR A 555 -15.65 1.93 5.61
CA THR A 555 -16.11 2.73 6.75
C THR A 555 -15.27 2.38 7.99
N SER A 556 -14.57 3.37 8.54
CA SER A 556 -13.82 3.24 9.80
C SER A 556 -14.73 2.97 11.00
N SER A 557 -14.19 2.46 12.11
CA SER A 557 -14.94 2.27 13.36
C SER A 557 -15.48 3.58 13.97
N ARG A 558 -14.99 4.74 13.51
CA ARG A 558 -15.51 6.08 13.83
C ARG A 558 -16.73 6.49 12.99
N GLY A 559 -17.05 5.75 11.93
CA GLY A 559 -18.12 6.08 10.98
C GLY A 559 -17.72 7.05 9.87
N GLU A 560 -16.42 7.31 9.68
CA GLU A 560 -15.91 8.03 8.50
C GLU A 560 -15.75 7.05 7.34
N ASP A 561 -16.32 7.39 6.17
CA ASP A 561 -16.04 6.69 4.91
C ASP A 561 -14.70 7.16 4.33
N GLN A 562 -13.91 6.21 3.85
CA GLN A 562 -12.53 6.38 3.45
C GLN A 562 -12.27 5.66 2.13
N VAL A 563 -11.37 6.20 1.30
CA VAL A 563 -10.98 5.58 0.02
C VAL A 563 -9.51 5.84 -0.30
N VAL A 564 -8.88 4.90 -1.00
CA VAL A 564 -7.60 5.13 -1.66
C VAL A 564 -7.86 5.61 -3.08
N ASN A 565 -7.66 6.90 -3.31
CA ASN A 565 -7.66 7.48 -4.66
C ASN A 565 -6.34 7.13 -5.35
N VAL A 566 -6.38 6.61 -6.58
CA VAL A 566 -5.15 6.25 -7.30
C VAL A 566 -4.70 7.38 -8.23
N ASP A 567 -5.57 7.81 -9.15
CA ASP A 567 -5.14 8.46 -10.38
C ASP A 567 -5.21 9.99 -10.36
N LYS A 568 -6.27 10.59 -9.78
CA LYS A 568 -6.59 12.02 -9.96
C LYS A 568 -6.91 12.73 -8.65
N GLU A 569 -6.07 13.70 -8.28
CA GLU A 569 -6.20 14.46 -7.02
C GLU A 569 -7.44 15.37 -6.96
N ASN A 570 -7.94 15.82 -8.12
CA ASN A 570 -9.01 16.83 -8.19
C ASN A 570 -10.45 16.27 -8.09
N ILE A 571 -10.64 14.98 -7.78
CA ILE A 571 -11.98 14.41 -7.63
C ILE A 571 -12.53 14.84 -6.26
N LYS A 572 -13.48 15.78 -6.26
CA LYS A 572 -14.23 16.16 -5.05
C LYS A 572 -15.13 14.99 -4.63
N LEU A 573 -14.71 14.26 -3.61
CA LEU A 573 -15.54 13.26 -2.95
C LEU A 573 -16.21 13.90 -1.74
N GLU A 574 -17.52 14.16 -1.82
CA GLU A 574 -18.25 14.73 -0.70
C GLU A 574 -18.41 13.69 0.43
N ASN A 575 -17.97 14.04 1.63
CA ASN A 575 -18.02 13.21 2.85
C ASN A 575 -17.17 11.93 2.84
N ILE A 576 -16.34 11.69 1.82
CA ILE A 576 -15.39 10.56 1.77
C ILE A 576 -13.96 11.11 1.90
N LYS A 577 -13.16 10.49 2.77
CA LYS A 577 -11.78 10.88 3.07
C LYS A 577 -10.79 10.11 2.18
N ASP A 578 -10.02 10.82 1.35
CA ASP A 578 -8.87 10.22 0.67
C ASP A 578 -7.79 9.90 1.72
N ILE A 579 -7.47 8.62 1.87
CA ILE A 579 -6.48 8.12 2.84
C ILE A 579 -5.12 7.81 2.23
N SER A 580 -4.95 7.97 0.91
CA SER A 580 -3.75 7.61 0.12
C SER A 580 -2.39 7.85 0.80
N ASP A 581 -1.47 6.91 0.59
CA ASP A 581 -0.08 7.02 1.02
C ASP A 581 0.75 8.08 0.25
N ASP A 582 1.99 8.31 0.73
CA ASP A 582 2.92 9.28 0.13
C ASP A 582 3.38 8.87 -1.28
N PHE A 583 3.41 7.56 -1.56
CA PHE A 583 3.76 7.01 -2.87
C PHE A 583 2.71 7.36 -3.92
N LEU A 584 1.43 7.12 -3.61
CA LEU A 584 0.29 7.50 -4.45
C LEU A 584 0.17 9.02 -4.61
N PHE A 585 0.41 9.80 -3.55
CA PHE A 585 0.46 11.26 -3.65
C PHE A 585 1.53 11.72 -4.66
N ARG A 586 2.76 11.19 -4.57
CA ARG A 586 3.84 11.47 -5.53
C ARG A 586 3.49 11.02 -6.94
N ARG A 587 2.92 9.82 -7.09
CA ARG A 587 2.46 9.28 -8.39
C ARG A 587 1.43 10.20 -9.05
N ARG A 588 0.41 10.67 -8.31
CA ARG A 588 -0.59 11.63 -8.82
C ARG A 588 0.05 12.94 -9.25
N ASN A 589 0.91 13.51 -8.42
CA ASN A 589 1.63 14.75 -8.69
C ASN A 589 2.47 14.64 -9.98
N LEU A 590 3.27 13.58 -10.12
CA LEU A 590 4.05 13.30 -11.34
C LEU A 590 3.19 13.06 -12.58
N ASN A 591 2.01 12.45 -12.43
CA ASN A 591 1.05 12.22 -13.52
C ASN A 591 0.30 13.50 -13.94
N THR A 592 0.37 14.60 -13.17
CA THR A 592 -0.20 15.90 -13.59
C THR A 592 0.74 16.77 -14.41
N LEU A 593 2.00 16.37 -14.57
CA LEU A 593 3.00 17.09 -15.36
C LEU A 593 3.04 16.59 -16.80
N ASP A 594 3.43 17.47 -17.73
CA ASP A 594 3.81 17.08 -19.08
C ASP A 594 4.94 16.04 -19.05
N PHE A 595 4.94 15.10 -20.01
CA PHE A 595 5.93 14.00 -20.09
C PHE A 595 7.38 14.49 -19.96
N ASN A 596 7.72 15.57 -20.67
CA ASN A 596 9.06 16.18 -20.63
C ASN A 596 9.42 16.77 -19.26
N ASN A 597 8.44 17.21 -18.47
CA ASN A 597 8.65 17.79 -17.14
C ASN A 597 8.69 16.72 -16.05
N ARG A 598 7.92 15.64 -16.19
CA ARG A 598 8.00 14.46 -15.33
C ARG A 598 9.42 13.87 -15.30
N ASP A 599 10.08 13.75 -16.45
CA ASP A 599 11.47 13.26 -16.56
C ASP A 599 12.51 14.19 -15.92
N ARG A 600 12.12 15.43 -15.61
CA ARG A 600 12.95 16.45 -14.95
C ARG A 600 12.76 16.48 -13.43
N VAL A 601 11.93 15.59 -12.86
CA VAL A 601 11.79 15.43 -11.40
C VAL A 601 12.78 14.39 -10.87
N CYS A 602 13.70 14.85 -10.05
CA CYS A 602 14.66 14.04 -9.31
C CYS A 602 14.17 13.81 -7.87
N VAL A 603 14.40 12.62 -7.33
CA VAL A 603 14.15 12.31 -5.91
C VAL A 603 15.47 12.19 -5.15
N GLU A 604 15.61 12.90 -4.02
CA GLU A 604 16.82 12.86 -3.20
C GLU A 604 16.72 11.91 -2.00
N ASN A 605 17.88 11.57 -1.43
CA ASN A 605 18.03 10.74 -0.21
C ASN A 605 17.63 9.26 -0.36
N ALA A 606 17.73 8.71 -1.58
CA ALA A 606 17.46 7.30 -1.85
C ALA A 606 18.59 6.35 -1.41
N ASN A 607 19.27 6.66 -0.30
CA ASN A 607 20.52 6.05 0.16
C ASN A 607 20.34 4.72 0.93
N SER A 608 19.45 3.84 0.49
CA SER A 608 19.29 2.47 0.99
C SER A 608 18.66 1.61 -0.11
N PHE A 609 18.84 0.27 -0.10
CA PHE A 609 18.31 -0.60 -1.16
C PHE A 609 16.82 -0.37 -1.43
N ILE A 610 15.98 -0.42 -0.39
CA ILE A 610 14.53 -0.27 -0.57
C ILE A 610 14.16 1.15 -1.03
N LYS A 611 14.81 2.19 -0.52
CA LYS A 611 14.52 3.57 -0.95
C LYS A 611 14.94 3.83 -2.40
N TYR A 612 16.05 3.24 -2.85
CA TYR A 612 16.47 3.28 -4.25
C TYR A 612 15.51 2.51 -5.15
N TYR A 613 15.08 1.31 -4.72
CA TYR A 613 14.11 0.50 -5.44
C TYR A 613 12.75 1.20 -5.57
N GLU A 614 12.15 1.64 -4.48
CA GLU A 614 10.86 2.37 -4.48
C GLU A 614 10.95 3.71 -5.27
N SER A 615 12.12 4.36 -5.27
CA SER A 615 12.35 5.56 -6.10
C SER A 615 12.32 5.24 -7.59
N SER A 616 12.91 4.10 -8.00
CA SER A 616 12.99 3.70 -9.41
C SER A 616 11.62 3.38 -10.05
N TRP A 617 10.59 3.10 -9.24
CA TRP A 617 9.21 2.91 -9.69
C TRP A 617 8.47 4.21 -10.07
N LEU A 618 8.91 5.37 -9.56
CA LEU A 618 8.22 6.64 -9.74
C LEU A 618 9.02 7.65 -10.57
N PHE A 619 10.33 7.74 -10.33
CA PHE A 619 11.17 8.83 -10.80
C PHE A 619 12.18 8.37 -11.84
N ASN A 620 12.22 9.08 -12.98
CA ASN A 620 13.25 8.91 -14.01
C ASN A 620 14.57 9.63 -13.66
N CYS A 621 14.66 10.25 -12.48
CA CYS A 621 15.89 10.80 -11.92
C CYS A 621 16.00 10.52 -10.41
N ILE A 622 17.16 10.06 -9.93
CA ILE A 622 17.42 9.75 -8.52
C ILE A 622 18.75 10.41 -8.10
N GLN A 623 18.74 11.15 -6.98
CA GLN A 623 19.95 11.61 -6.31
C GLN A 623 20.33 10.68 -5.15
N LEU A 624 21.57 10.21 -5.22
CA LEU A 624 22.29 9.54 -4.14
C LEU A 624 23.35 10.50 -3.60
N ASN A 625 23.31 10.77 -2.31
CA ASN A 625 24.45 11.35 -1.60
C ASN A 625 25.54 10.26 -1.46
N ILE A 626 26.81 10.59 -1.71
CA ILE A 626 27.90 9.61 -1.70
C ILE A 626 29.11 10.07 -0.87
N ASP A 627 29.84 9.08 -0.36
CA ASP A 627 31.07 9.22 0.42
C ASP A 627 32.16 8.38 -0.25
N ILE A 628 33.35 8.94 -0.44
CA ILE A 628 34.44 8.31 -1.20
C ILE A 628 35.56 7.95 -0.23
N ASN A 629 35.76 6.66 0.03
CA ASN A 629 36.85 6.19 0.88
C ASN A 629 38.08 5.85 0.02
N SER A 630 39.03 6.77 -0.05
CA SER A 630 40.29 6.60 -0.78
C SER A 630 41.18 5.48 -0.22
N SER A 631 41.12 5.20 1.09
CA SER A 631 41.94 4.16 1.74
C SER A 631 41.45 2.75 1.45
N GLU A 632 40.12 2.56 1.42
CA GLU A 632 39.47 1.28 1.10
C GLU A 632 39.24 1.09 -0.41
N ASN A 633 39.45 2.14 -1.22
CA ASN A 633 39.17 2.19 -2.66
C ASN A 633 37.68 1.92 -2.98
N LYS A 634 36.77 2.50 -2.19
CA LYS A 634 35.32 2.28 -2.25
C LYS A 634 34.52 3.57 -2.28
N ILE A 635 33.35 3.52 -2.92
CA ILE A 635 32.35 4.60 -2.90
C ILE A 635 31.13 4.07 -2.16
N TYR A 636 30.64 4.79 -1.15
CA TYR A 636 29.50 4.41 -0.31
C TYR A 636 28.29 5.30 -0.59
N ALA A 637 27.10 4.71 -0.61
CA ALA A 637 25.83 5.44 -0.64
C ALA A 637 25.45 5.89 0.79
N PHE A 638 25.36 7.20 1.02
CA PHE A 638 25.60 7.75 2.35
C PHE A 638 24.74 8.97 2.71
N LYS A 639 24.50 9.25 4.00
CA LYS A 639 23.79 10.47 4.43
C LYS A 639 24.29 11.13 5.74
N ASN A 640 25.20 10.53 6.53
CA ASN A 640 25.66 11.13 7.79
C ASN A 640 26.96 10.51 8.35
N GLU A 641 27.99 11.34 8.57
CA GLU A 641 29.32 11.02 9.15
C GLU A 641 29.31 10.17 10.43
N LYS A 642 28.29 10.32 11.28
CA LYS A 642 28.25 9.61 12.57
C LYS A 642 27.70 8.18 12.47
N THR A 643 27.13 7.80 11.32
CA THR A 643 26.56 6.48 11.09
C THR A 643 26.72 6.09 9.63
N ASN A 644 27.92 5.69 9.23
CA ASN A 644 28.09 5.06 7.93
C ASN A 644 27.34 3.72 7.92
N ASN A 645 26.43 3.55 6.97
CA ASN A 645 25.69 2.30 6.80
C ASN A 645 26.61 1.21 6.22
N LYS A 646 27.59 1.61 5.40
CA LYS A 646 28.55 0.80 4.59
C LYS A 646 28.02 0.20 3.29
N LEU A 647 26.82 0.55 2.84
CA LEU A 647 26.31 0.25 1.50
C LEU A 647 27.25 0.77 0.40
N GLU A 648 27.93 -0.13 -0.31
CA GLU A 648 28.75 0.21 -1.47
C GLU A 648 27.86 0.65 -2.65
N LEU A 649 28.30 1.65 -3.40
CA LEU A 649 27.55 2.19 -4.54
C LEU A 649 27.44 1.14 -5.66
N SER A 650 28.49 0.35 -5.90
CA SER A 650 28.46 -0.79 -6.82
C SER A 650 27.36 -1.78 -6.46
N ASP A 651 27.28 -2.19 -5.19
CA ASP A 651 26.30 -3.18 -4.74
C ASP A 651 24.85 -2.74 -5.01
N LEU A 652 24.57 -1.44 -4.85
CA LEU A 652 23.28 -0.84 -5.13
C LEU A 652 22.98 -0.77 -6.64
N ILE A 653 23.94 -0.31 -7.44
CA ILE A 653 23.79 -0.10 -8.89
C ILE A 653 23.74 -1.43 -9.67
N ASP A 654 24.49 -2.44 -9.25
CA ASP A 654 24.53 -3.75 -9.90
C ASP A 654 23.28 -4.58 -9.60
N SER A 655 22.69 -4.41 -8.42
CA SER A 655 21.46 -5.11 -8.02
C SER A 655 20.21 -4.51 -8.67
N ILE A 656 20.04 -3.19 -8.64
CA ILE A 656 18.81 -2.52 -9.07
C ILE A 656 19.05 -1.77 -10.39
N LYS A 657 18.57 -2.38 -11.48
CA LYS A 657 18.72 -1.85 -12.85
C LYS A 657 17.88 -0.60 -13.05
N PHE A 658 18.53 0.56 -12.96
CA PHE A 658 17.92 1.86 -13.25
C PHE A 658 18.43 2.44 -14.57
N ASN A 659 17.50 2.82 -15.46
CA ASN A 659 17.81 3.38 -16.79
C ASN A 659 17.72 4.91 -16.84
N GLY A 660 17.18 5.54 -15.79
CA GLY A 660 17.05 6.99 -15.67
C GLY A 660 18.37 7.70 -15.36
N ARG A 661 18.26 8.95 -14.89
CA ARG A 661 19.42 9.77 -14.51
C ARG A 661 19.80 9.58 -13.05
N LEU A 662 21.08 9.31 -12.79
CA LEU A 662 21.64 9.30 -11.44
C LEU A 662 22.37 10.59 -11.17
N ILE A 663 22.11 11.22 -10.03
CA ILE A 663 22.88 12.35 -9.51
C ILE A 663 23.65 11.86 -8.29
N LEU A 664 24.98 11.92 -8.35
CA LEU A 664 25.89 11.46 -7.32
C LEU A 664 26.48 12.69 -6.60
N SER A 665 25.89 13.01 -5.45
CA SER A 665 26.17 14.21 -4.68
C SER A 665 27.28 13.96 -3.66
N ILE A 666 28.45 14.55 -3.90
CA ILE A 666 29.67 14.43 -3.07
C ILE A 666 29.63 15.50 -1.98
N HIS A 667 29.67 15.05 -0.72
CA HIS A 667 29.67 15.92 0.47
C HIS A 667 31.08 16.17 1.06
N GLN A 668 32.10 15.50 0.56
CA GLN A 668 33.48 15.64 1.04
C GLN A 668 34.13 16.93 0.54
N ASN A 669 34.82 17.64 1.44
CA ASN A 669 35.56 18.87 1.12
C ASN A 669 37.05 18.64 0.79
N ASN A 670 37.58 17.42 0.95
CA ASN A 670 38.96 17.12 0.59
C ASN A 670 39.03 15.86 -0.28
N LEU A 671 39.69 16.01 -1.43
CA LEU A 671 39.83 15.00 -2.48
C LEU A 671 41.29 15.01 -2.92
N ASP A 672 42.14 14.26 -2.21
CA ASP A 672 43.61 14.35 -2.34
C ASP A 672 44.19 13.60 -3.55
N ASP A 673 43.51 12.56 -4.07
CA ASP A 673 44.00 11.71 -5.17
C ASP A 673 42.96 11.60 -6.30
N PHE A 674 43.02 12.58 -7.21
CA PHE A 674 41.99 12.79 -8.22
C PHE A 674 41.85 11.66 -9.25
N ASN A 675 42.97 11.18 -9.80
CA ASN A 675 42.95 10.13 -10.83
C ASN A 675 42.33 8.85 -10.28
N LYS A 676 42.68 8.50 -9.03
CA LYS A 676 42.09 7.37 -8.32
C LYS A 676 40.57 7.47 -8.19
N TYR A 677 40.03 8.67 -7.91
CA TYR A 677 38.58 8.86 -7.86
C TYR A 677 37.92 8.65 -9.22
N ILE A 678 38.44 9.23 -10.31
CA ILE A 678 37.94 8.94 -11.67
C ILE A 678 37.94 7.44 -11.91
N ASP A 679 39.03 6.73 -11.61
CA ASP A 679 39.14 5.30 -11.85
C ASP A 679 38.09 4.51 -11.04
N MET A 680 37.83 4.88 -9.79
CA MET A 680 36.75 4.31 -8.97
C MET A 680 35.37 4.50 -9.61
N PHE A 681 35.03 5.69 -10.11
CA PHE A 681 33.76 5.91 -10.84
C PHE A 681 33.74 5.19 -12.20
N ASN A 682 34.86 5.14 -12.90
CA ASN A 682 35.00 4.52 -14.22
C ASN A 682 34.82 2.99 -14.17
N ASN A 683 35.22 2.37 -13.05
CA ASN A 683 35.02 0.95 -12.77
C ASN A 683 33.54 0.60 -12.52
N ILE A 684 32.77 1.48 -11.88
CA ILE A 684 31.33 1.28 -11.65
C ILE A 684 30.52 1.61 -12.92
N PHE A 685 30.85 2.71 -13.61
CA PHE A 685 30.06 3.23 -14.72
C PHE A 685 30.77 3.07 -16.07
N VAL A 686 30.36 2.04 -16.81
CA VAL A 686 30.74 1.82 -18.22
C VAL A 686 30.46 3.05 -19.09
N HIS A 687 31.37 3.35 -20.02
CA HIS A 687 31.43 4.62 -20.76
C HIS A 687 30.10 5.06 -21.39
N ASN A 688 29.35 4.14 -22.00
CA ASN A 688 28.06 4.43 -22.65
C ASN A 688 26.93 4.84 -21.68
N LYS A 689 27.05 4.54 -20.38
CA LYS A 689 26.10 4.94 -19.33
C LYS A 689 26.46 6.27 -18.65
N ARG A 690 27.74 6.71 -18.70
CA ARG A 690 28.23 7.90 -17.97
C ARG A 690 27.45 9.19 -18.29
N LYS A 691 26.95 9.33 -19.51
CA LYS A 691 26.07 10.46 -19.92
C LYS A 691 24.77 10.60 -19.10
N ASN A 692 24.31 9.53 -18.43
CA ASN A 692 23.15 9.53 -17.55
C ASN A 692 23.54 9.74 -16.06
N ILE A 693 24.84 9.88 -15.77
CA ILE A 693 25.37 10.11 -14.42
C ILE A 693 25.81 11.57 -14.33
N ALA A 694 25.30 12.29 -13.34
CA ALA A 694 25.73 13.64 -13.00
C ALA A 694 26.48 13.62 -11.67
N ILE A 695 27.74 14.06 -11.65
CA ILE A 695 28.50 14.27 -10.42
C ILE A 695 28.17 15.67 -9.89
N GLU A 696 27.72 15.75 -8.65
CA GLU A 696 27.29 16.99 -8.01
C GLU A 696 28.20 17.28 -6.82
N PHE A 697 28.83 18.45 -6.80
CA PHE A 697 29.64 18.89 -5.66
C PHE A 697 28.87 19.92 -4.84
N ASN A 698 28.77 19.70 -3.52
CA ASN A 698 27.92 20.50 -2.63
C ASN A 698 28.58 21.77 -2.09
N SER A 699 29.78 22.08 -2.57
CA SER A 699 30.52 23.32 -2.29
C SER A 699 31.25 23.77 -3.55
N PHE A 700 31.76 25.00 -3.54
CA PHE A 700 32.59 25.54 -4.61
C PHE A 700 34.02 25.77 -4.11
N SER A 701 35.01 25.30 -4.87
CA SER A 701 36.41 25.71 -4.79
C SER A 701 37.06 25.59 -6.18
N GLU A 702 38.24 26.21 -6.38
CA GLU A 702 38.99 26.10 -7.62
C GLU A 702 39.43 24.66 -7.93
N ASP A 703 39.63 23.81 -6.91
CA ASP A 703 39.99 22.41 -7.10
C ASP A 703 38.78 21.56 -7.48
N LEU A 704 37.61 21.80 -6.88
CA LEU A 704 36.35 21.17 -7.30
C LEU A 704 35.97 21.54 -8.74
N LEU A 705 36.31 22.76 -9.18
CA LEU A 705 36.14 23.19 -10.58
C LEU A 705 36.95 22.31 -11.55
N LYS A 706 38.25 22.08 -11.25
CA LYS A 706 39.14 21.21 -12.05
C LYS A 706 38.60 19.78 -12.09
N TYR A 707 38.13 19.26 -10.95
CA TYR A 707 37.54 17.93 -10.87
C TYR A 707 36.28 17.81 -11.73
N ALA A 708 35.42 18.82 -11.73
CA ALA A 708 34.24 18.86 -12.58
C ALA A 708 34.59 18.90 -14.09
N GLU A 709 35.64 19.63 -14.50
CA GLU A 709 36.11 19.60 -15.90
C GLU A 709 36.56 18.22 -16.34
N GLU A 710 37.33 17.53 -15.51
CA GLU A 710 37.90 16.22 -15.82
C GLU A 710 36.87 15.08 -15.77
N PHE A 711 35.87 15.15 -14.88
CA PHE A 711 34.70 14.26 -14.95
C PHE A 711 33.91 14.47 -16.25
N ASN A 712 33.74 15.71 -16.73
CA ASN A 712 33.14 15.97 -18.04
C ASN A 712 33.97 15.37 -19.19
N LYS A 713 35.31 15.48 -19.16
CA LYS A 713 36.20 14.83 -20.15
C LYS A 713 36.04 13.30 -20.17
N ASN A 714 35.74 12.69 -19.02
CA ASN A 714 35.47 11.26 -18.88
C ASN A 714 34.03 10.83 -19.26
N GLY A 715 33.18 11.76 -19.72
CA GLY A 715 31.83 11.49 -20.24
C GLY A 715 30.70 11.57 -19.20
N TYR A 716 30.99 12.03 -17.98
CA TYR A 716 29.97 12.35 -16.98
C TYR A 716 29.35 13.72 -17.24
N GLN A 717 28.18 13.99 -16.67
CA GLN A 717 27.71 15.37 -16.47
C GLN A 717 28.21 15.87 -15.12
N THR A 718 28.35 17.19 -14.93
CA THR A 718 28.77 17.76 -13.65
C THR A 718 27.99 19.01 -13.25
N SER A 719 27.75 19.14 -11.95
CA SER A 719 27.01 20.24 -11.34
C SER A 719 27.79 20.78 -10.14
N LEU A 720 27.87 22.10 -10.01
CA LEU A 720 28.53 22.77 -8.89
C LEU A 720 27.50 23.53 -8.06
N PHE A 721 27.49 23.33 -6.75
CA PHE A 721 26.68 24.14 -5.85
C PHE A 721 27.32 25.53 -5.67
N LEU A 722 26.56 26.58 -5.99
CA LEU A 722 26.98 27.98 -5.90
C LEU A 722 26.04 28.72 -4.95
N THR A 723 26.60 29.32 -3.89
CA THR A 723 25.80 30.07 -2.93
C THR A 723 25.24 31.35 -3.54
N THR A 724 24.05 31.77 -3.08
CA THR A 724 23.42 33.03 -3.49
C THR A 724 24.35 34.23 -3.23
N ASP A 725 25.14 34.20 -2.15
CA ASP A 725 26.09 35.26 -1.81
C ASP A 725 27.29 35.32 -2.77
N LEU A 726 27.85 34.16 -3.18
CA LEU A 726 28.93 34.11 -4.17
C LEU A 726 28.44 34.66 -5.52
N LEU A 727 27.23 34.29 -5.94
CA LEU A 727 26.62 34.80 -7.17
C LEU A 727 26.36 36.32 -7.10
N LYS A 728 25.93 36.84 -5.95
CA LYS A 728 25.81 38.28 -5.72
C LYS A 728 27.17 38.99 -5.68
N SER A 729 28.24 38.35 -5.22
CA SER A 729 29.60 38.91 -5.25
C SER A 729 30.18 39.06 -6.67
N CYS A 730 29.73 38.23 -7.62
CA CYS A 730 30.16 38.29 -9.01
C CYS A 730 29.48 39.39 -9.85
N LEU A 731 28.61 40.18 -9.25
CA LEU A 731 27.95 41.31 -9.88
C LEU A 731 28.93 42.42 -10.24
N GLY A 732 29.00 42.78 -11.52
CA GLY A 732 29.87 43.84 -12.02
C GLY A 732 31.37 43.52 -12.04
N ASN A 733 31.78 42.31 -11.63
CA ASN A 733 33.17 41.83 -11.64
C ASN A 733 33.33 40.52 -12.45
N SER A 734 32.56 40.38 -13.53
CA SER A 734 32.46 39.18 -14.38
C SER A 734 33.76 38.67 -15.01
N GLU A 735 34.83 39.49 -15.02
CA GLU A 735 36.10 39.21 -15.68
C GLU A 735 37.27 38.94 -14.71
N LYS A 736 37.04 38.90 -13.39
CA LYS A 736 38.10 38.73 -12.38
C LYS A 736 37.91 37.48 -11.51
N GLY A 737 38.98 36.70 -11.37
CA GLY A 737 39.07 35.51 -10.53
C GLY A 737 37.91 34.54 -10.73
N ILE A 738 37.46 33.96 -9.62
CA ILE A 738 36.34 33.02 -9.48
C ILE A 738 35.11 33.31 -10.36
N CYS A 739 34.78 34.58 -10.59
CA CYS A 739 33.62 35.00 -11.37
C CYS A 739 33.82 34.86 -12.88
N LYS A 740 35.06 35.01 -13.36
CA LYS A 740 35.43 34.71 -14.74
C LYS A 740 35.32 33.22 -15.02
N ASP A 741 35.79 32.40 -14.08
CA ASP A 741 35.81 30.95 -14.22
C ASP A 741 34.38 30.41 -14.25
N ILE A 742 33.52 30.85 -13.32
CA ILE A 742 32.07 30.57 -13.32
C ILE A 742 31.44 30.93 -14.69
N ASN A 743 31.68 32.13 -15.22
CA ASN A 743 31.12 32.57 -16.50
C ASN A 743 31.65 31.80 -17.73
N SER A 744 32.90 31.33 -17.68
CA SER A 744 33.53 30.59 -18.78
C SER A 744 33.15 29.10 -18.83
N SER A 745 32.60 28.60 -17.73
CA SER A 745 32.43 27.17 -17.47
C SER A 745 31.13 26.57 -18.03
N LYS A 746 31.16 25.27 -18.33
CA LYS A 746 30.02 24.52 -18.91
C LYS A 746 29.17 23.76 -17.87
N PHE A 747 29.14 24.24 -16.63
CA PHE A 747 28.54 23.51 -15.50
C PHE A 747 27.07 23.84 -15.27
N ASN A 748 26.35 22.88 -14.67
CA ASN A 748 25.02 23.14 -14.13
C ASN A 748 25.15 23.83 -12.76
N LEU A 749 24.29 24.81 -12.50
CA LEU A 749 24.25 25.59 -11.27
C LEU A 749 23.07 25.15 -10.39
N ILE A 750 23.28 24.99 -9.10
CA ILE A 750 22.24 24.54 -8.16
C ILE A 750 21.80 25.72 -7.28
N THR A 751 20.50 25.99 -7.21
CA THR A 751 19.90 27.05 -6.37
C THR A 751 18.87 26.45 -5.42
N TYR A 752 18.96 26.75 -4.12
CA TYR A 752 18.01 26.21 -3.12
C TYR A 752 16.63 26.88 -3.13
N ASN A 753 16.39 27.96 -3.89
CA ASN A 753 15.12 28.70 -3.87
C ASN A 753 14.76 29.26 -5.27
N SER A 754 13.48 29.17 -5.63
CA SER A 754 12.95 29.72 -6.88
C SER A 754 12.88 31.26 -6.90
N ASN A 755 12.70 31.89 -5.74
CA ASN A 755 12.69 33.35 -5.61
C ASN A 755 14.09 33.94 -5.90
N ASP A 756 15.15 33.32 -5.36
CA ASP A 756 16.54 33.72 -5.59
C ASP A 756 16.88 33.67 -7.09
N LYS A 757 16.29 32.74 -7.86
CA LYS A 757 16.58 32.62 -9.30
C LYS A 757 16.09 33.82 -10.12
N ILE A 758 14.98 34.47 -9.75
CA ILE A 758 14.49 35.66 -10.48
C ILE A 758 15.41 36.87 -10.24
N GLU A 759 16.04 36.95 -9.06
CA GLU A 759 17.20 37.82 -8.85
C GLU A 759 18.37 37.36 -9.72
N ILE A 760 18.90 36.13 -9.53
CA ILE A 760 20.13 35.64 -10.19
C ILE A 760 20.09 35.79 -11.72
N LYS A 761 18.96 35.51 -12.39
CA LYS A 761 18.81 35.71 -13.85
C LYS A 761 18.85 37.17 -14.31
N LYS A 762 18.46 38.13 -13.46
CA LYS A 762 18.60 39.58 -13.74
C LYS A 762 20.00 40.09 -13.44
N LEU A 763 20.72 39.36 -12.59
CA LEU A 763 22.00 39.76 -12.02
C LEU A 763 23.18 39.32 -12.89
N ILE A 764 23.10 38.14 -13.54
CA ILE A 764 24.15 37.66 -14.46
C ILE A 764 23.55 37.28 -15.81
N ASN A 765 24.05 37.89 -16.90
CA ASN A 765 23.52 37.74 -18.26
C ASN A 765 23.95 36.39 -18.88
N LEU A 766 23.38 35.30 -18.37
CA LEU A 766 23.80 33.92 -18.63
C LEU A 766 22.64 33.06 -19.19
N ASP A 767 22.34 33.24 -20.47
CA ASP A 767 21.32 32.45 -21.18
C ASP A 767 21.65 30.94 -21.27
N ASN A 768 22.91 30.57 -21.08
CA ASN A 768 23.39 29.18 -21.11
C ASN A 768 23.25 28.42 -19.77
N LEU A 769 22.81 29.08 -18.68
CA LEU A 769 22.78 28.45 -17.35
C LEU A 769 21.64 27.44 -17.15
N LYS A 770 22.06 26.19 -17.00
CA LYS A 770 21.27 25.05 -16.53
C LYS A 770 21.11 25.11 -15.01
N THR A 771 19.87 25.08 -14.50
CA THR A 771 19.60 25.25 -13.07
C THR A 771 18.77 24.16 -12.43
N ARG A 772 19.16 23.74 -11.23
CA ARG A 772 18.40 22.81 -10.38
C ARG A 772 17.73 23.53 -9.21
N VAL A 773 16.45 23.24 -8.96
CA VAL A 773 15.67 23.74 -7.80
C VAL A 773 15.34 22.58 -6.87
N ILE A 774 15.44 22.78 -5.55
CA ILE A 774 15.24 21.74 -4.54
C ILE A 774 14.07 22.12 -3.62
N PHE A 775 13.06 21.27 -3.54
CA PHE A 775 11.93 21.39 -2.60
C PHE A 775 12.08 20.39 -1.46
N SER A 776 12.30 20.89 -0.26
CA SER A 776 12.50 20.08 0.95
C SER A 776 11.22 19.45 1.52
N LYS A 777 10.04 19.95 1.15
CA LYS A 777 8.75 19.46 1.68
C LYS A 777 8.25 18.23 0.94
N SER A 778 8.02 17.14 1.68
CA SER A 778 7.35 15.91 1.22
C SER A 778 6.07 16.12 0.40
N LYS A 779 5.26 17.15 0.73
CA LYS A 779 3.96 17.43 0.10
C LYS A 779 3.92 18.71 -0.74
N TYR A 780 4.95 18.98 -1.53
CA TYR A 780 4.89 20.05 -2.54
C TYR A 780 4.23 19.56 -3.84
N LYS A 781 3.14 20.22 -4.26
CA LYS A 781 2.49 19.95 -5.56
C LYS A 781 3.22 20.72 -6.66
N LEU A 782 3.72 19.97 -7.66
CA LEU A 782 4.44 20.52 -8.81
C LEU A 782 3.45 20.90 -9.92
N THR A 783 3.85 21.86 -10.74
CA THR A 783 3.14 22.30 -11.94
C THR A 783 4.14 22.52 -13.07
N ASP A 784 3.72 22.43 -14.33
CA ASP A 784 4.59 22.72 -15.48
C ASP A 784 5.15 24.16 -15.48
N ASN A 785 4.48 25.07 -14.76
CA ASN A 785 4.95 26.43 -14.55
C ASN A 785 6.26 26.49 -13.74
N ASP A 786 6.49 25.55 -12.81
CA ASP A 786 7.71 25.49 -12.00
C ASP A 786 8.94 25.13 -12.86
N PHE A 787 8.73 24.36 -13.94
CA PHE A 787 9.78 23.95 -14.89
C PHE A 787 10.14 25.02 -15.92
N LYS A 788 9.34 26.08 -16.08
CA LYS A 788 9.69 27.23 -16.97
C LYS A 788 11.02 27.86 -16.60
N ASN A 789 11.42 27.75 -15.32
CA ASN A 789 12.67 28.30 -14.80
C ASN A 789 13.53 27.27 -14.05
N ALA A 790 13.35 25.96 -14.23
CA ALA A 790 14.21 24.95 -13.61
C ALA A 790 14.49 23.82 -14.59
N GLU A 791 15.75 23.54 -14.94
CA GLU A 791 16.08 22.39 -15.80
C GLU A 791 15.71 21.08 -15.09
N TYR A 792 16.00 20.98 -13.79
CA TYR A 792 15.58 19.88 -12.92
C TYR A 792 14.94 20.41 -11.64
N ILE A 793 13.94 19.69 -11.16
CA ILE A 793 13.32 19.91 -9.86
C ILE A 793 13.60 18.70 -8.97
N THR A 794 13.93 18.93 -7.70
CA THR A 794 14.25 17.86 -6.75
C THR A 794 13.25 17.85 -5.61
N VAL A 795 12.76 16.67 -5.24
CA VAL A 795 11.82 16.48 -4.13
C VAL A 795 12.40 15.54 -3.08
N SER A 796 12.24 15.89 -1.80
CA SER A 796 12.81 15.09 -0.72
C SER A 796 11.99 13.85 -0.36
N LEU A 797 12.68 12.74 -0.09
CA LEU A 797 12.16 11.61 0.69
C LEU A 797 12.23 11.91 2.19
N GLU A 798 11.45 12.91 2.64
CA GLU A 798 11.03 12.97 4.05
C GLU A 798 10.07 11.81 4.32
N SER A 799 10.63 10.63 4.58
CA SER A 799 9.86 9.42 4.78
C SER A 799 9.08 9.49 6.10
N LYS A 800 7.74 9.37 6.01
CA LYS A 800 6.87 9.03 7.15
C LYS A 800 7.14 7.64 7.75
N PHE A 801 8.03 6.85 7.18
CA PHE A 801 8.64 5.65 7.79
C PHE A 801 9.64 6.03 8.92
N ASN A 802 9.18 6.83 9.88
CA ASN A 802 9.84 7.07 11.17
C ASN A 802 8.97 6.46 12.27
#